data_AF-A0A7Y8S202-F1
#
_entry.id   AF-A0A7Y8S202-F1
#
_cell.length_a   1.000
_cell.length_b   1.000
_cell.length_c   1.000
_cell.angle_alpha   90.00
_cell.angle_beta   90.00
_cell.angle_gamma   90.00
#
_symmetry.space_group_name_H-M   'P 1'
#
loop_
_entity.id
_entity.type
_entity.pdbx_description
1 polymer ?
#
loop_
_entity_poly.entity_id
_entity_poly.type
_entity_poly.pdbx_seq_one_letter_code
_entity_poly.pdbx_strand_id
1 'polypeptide(L)'
;MVNFKKPSDLSLHAGLRTRIDEDSFALTEMEQLKARMDNLIQHAGTSQSVEVTDARVTAEGEITSVLKERLDKEYEKLLSKITREVNVEDFGAVADGRDNTEAFRKAIGNGHVKINVPAGVYLVQGIKLPSWTYFVGQGKGVTVIKLHEDAPAYEWVITNDDYQNGNRNIFVQGMTLDWNPDRQGGVRNPGGQYSSCLTLAKVEFGWIKDVEAVNAGLHGIDITSPTYDHSPETDWTKDGSKYIWIDNCVAYGAGDDGITTHYSEYIFISNCHSANPRGTEHAEGASNSNGIEIDDGSKHVWLLNNVTSGNIRGVEVKAHDMWPASQNVHIIGHVSYRDTRAFDLRHIGHHQATDPESTTAYDVTLIDCTAVEPVFNSLYDGITPRALVISAYKNVYVSGFTAIGNPEYDYGGNPVVALQYRSQNITINGIKIRGFKKAGVDINLSGGANKTDHVKISNFDIYHSAPKGISIGGGLYNVNIMNGTMIADGGTVGIQTPNSQAVVVGVLAEGYDAAASIKGQTYQQVPVSLKGGAQIATTSGFAFEPSSAVIAGTGDITAKGERNAVIGSSGGSSTEGSRAFITASNNSHIKGNSVSRTILSSESITLEEPYTVAGGYQSIKWLLDSLYGNGTFAGSVRSSLTGYGEYFESENGQLIETGTIVALRGEKIAPAQAGDDMLGVISETVAFISGELGFARQERYLTNEFGGLIEENAIDEETGETIRIPKINPDFDETLEASRFLRAAGDQWHVVGLLGRQYVRIDGTVQQGDYIKALNGIGTRAGAGSWKVMKITAPYSLEKGYGIALVMIK
;
A
#
# COMPACT_ATOMS: atom_id res chain seq x y z
N MET A 1 -31.05 -36.21 29.47
CA MET A 1 -31.15 -37.48 28.71
C MET A 1 -31.73 -37.15 27.34
N VAL A 2 -30.86 -36.92 26.36
CA VAL A 2 -31.24 -36.74 24.95
C VAL A 2 -30.18 -37.46 24.12
N ASN A 3 -30.64 -38.44 23.34
CA ASN A 3 -29.83 -39.34 22.53
C ASN A 3 -29.33 -38.64 21.26
N PHE A 4 -28.02 -38.78 21.00
CA PHE A 4 -27.38 -38.43 19.73
C PHE A 4 -27.78 -39.42 18.63
N LYS A 5 -28.21 -38.92 17.47
CA LYS A 5 -28.26 -39.67 16.20
C LYS A 5 -27.14 -39.18 15.28
N LYS A 6 -26.36 -40.13 14.76
CA LYS A 6 -25.29 -39.96 13.76
C LYS A 6 -25.83 -39.36 12.45
N PRO A 7 -25.02 -38.60 11.69
CA PRO A 7 -25.36 -38.17 10.33
C PRO A 7 -25.28 -39.36 9.36
N SER A 8 -26.29 -39.47 8.50
CA SER A 8 -26.40 -40.47 7.45
C SER A 8 -25.60 -40.08 6.20
N ASP A 9 -24.83 -41.06 5.76
CA ASP A 9 -24.34 -41.34 4.41
C ASP A 9 -25.22 -40.76 3.27
N LEU A 10 -24.61 -39.99 2.37
CA LEU A 10 -25.22 -39.43 1.17
C LEU A 10 -24.60 -40.10 -0.06
N SER A 11 -25.05 -41.32 -0.33
CA SER A 11 -24.88 -41.97 -1.62
C SER A 11 -26.19 -41.95 -2.42
N LEU A 12 -26.12 -41.32 -3.59
CA LEU A 12 -26.76 -41.65 -4.87
C LEU A 12 -28.09 -42.42 -4.82
N HIS A 13 -29.18 -41.76 -5.23
CA HIS A 13 -30.09 -42.23 -6.31
C HIS A 13 -31.20 -41.20 -6.57
N ALA A 14 -31.15 -40.53 -7.72
CA ALA A 14 -32.32 -39.90 -8.31
C ALA A 14 -32.52 -40.49 -9.70
N GLY A 15 -33.57 -41.32 -9.83
CA GLY A 15 -34.03 -41.81 -11.12
C GLY A 15 -34.88 -40.75 -11.83
N LEU A 16 -34.53 -40.47 -13.08
CA LEU A 16 -35.48 -39.99 -14.08
C LEU A 16 -35.25 -40.80 -15.36
N ARG A 17 -36.17 -41.72 -15.64
CA ARG A 17 -36.37 -42.27 -16.98
C ARG A 17 -37.26 -41.29 -17.74
N THR A 18 -36.82 -40.82 -18.90
CA THR A 18 -37.68 -40.70 -20.10
C THR A 18 -36.86 -40.45 -21.36
N ARG A 19 -37.16 -41.27 -22.38
CA ARG A 19 -37.08 -41.07 -23.83
C ARG A 19 -35.69 -40.87 -24.46
N ILE A 20 -35.28 -41.94 -25.12
CA ILE A 20 -34.32 -41.97 -26.23
C ILE A 20 -34.98 -41.22 -27.39
N ASP A 21 -34.45 -40.05 -27.73
CA ASP A 21 -34.48 -39.53 -29.10
C ASP A 21 -33.07 -39.69 -29.65
N GLU A 22 -32.96 -40.50 -30.69
CA GLU A 22 -31.77 -40.66 -31.53
C GLU A 22 -31.61 -39.38 -32.36
N ASP A 23 -30.71 -38.49 -31.94
CA ASP A 23 -29.93 -37.53 -32.77
C ASP A 23 -29.50 -36.31 -31.93
N SER A 24 -28.45 -36.48 -31.13
CA SER A 24 -27.58 -35.37 -30.74
C SER A 24 -26.21 -35.93 -30.37
N PHE A 25 -25.20 -35.62 -31.18
CA PHE A 25 -23.80 -35.87 -30.88
C PHE A 25 -23.46 -35.30 -29.49
N ALA A 26 -23.12 -36.18 -28.56
CA ALA A 26 -22.51 -35.79 -27.30
C ALA A 26 -21.17 -35.10 -27.63
N LEU A 27 -21.04 -33.82 -27.27
CA LEU A 27 -19.77 -33.13 -27.25
C LEU A 27 -18.79 -33.96 -26.41
N THR A 28 -17.65 -34.33 -27.00
CA THR A 28 -16.67 -35.17 -26.30
C THR A 28 -16.09 -34.39 -25.12
N GLU A 29 -15.82 -35.03 -23.98
CA GLU A 29 -15.18 -34.37 -22.81
C GLU A 29 -13.94 -33.56 -23.20
N MET A 30 -13.20 -34.01 -24.22
CA MET A 30 -12.06 -33.31 -24.79
C MET A 30 -12.40 -31.94 -25.39
N GLU A 31 -13.58 -31.75 -25.99
CA GLU A 31 -14.01 -30.47 -26.58
C GLU A 31 -14.41 -29.45 -25.50
N GLN A 32 -15.00 -29.91 -24.40
CA GLN A 32 -15.28 -29.04 -23.23
C GLN A 32 -14.00 -28.64 -22.51
N LEU A 33 -13.06 -29.58 -22.36
CA LEU A 33 -11.75 -29.36 -21.78
C LEU A 33 -10.89 -28.43 -22.67
N LYS A 34 -11.05 -28.55 -24.00
CA LYS A 34 -10.50 -27.63 -25.02
C LYS A 34 -10.97 -26.20 -24.83
N ALA A 35 -12.27 -25.98 -24.77
CA ALA A 35 -12.82 -24.64 -24.58
C ALA A 35 -12.35 -23.97 -23.27
N ARG A 36 -12.15 -24.74 -22.19
CA ARG A 36 -11.66 -24.22 -20.90
C ARG A 36 -10.18 -23.81 -20.97
N MET A 37 -9.32 -24.64 -21.55
CA MET A 37 -7.88 -24.36 -21.69
C MET A 37 -7.58 -23.22 -22.68
N ASP A 38 -8.31 -23.15 -23.80
CA ASP A 38 -8.15 -22.09 -24.80
C ASP A 38 -8.41 -20.70 -24.20
N ASN A 39 -9.38 -20.60 -23.27
CA ASN A 39 -9.67 -19.38 -22.51
C ASN A 39 -8.59 -19.04 -21.47
N LEU A 40 -8.03 -20.05 -20.78
CA LEU A 40 -7.09 -19.85 -19.67
C LEU A 40 -5.70 -19.37 -20.15
N ILE A 41 -5.27 -19.80 -21.34
CA ILE A 41 -3.94 -19.47 -21.89
C ILE A 41 -3.97 -18.12 -22.65
N GLN A 42 -5.14 -17.64 -23.09
CA GLN A 42 -5.28 -16.32 -23.73
C GLN A 42 -5.36 -15.14 -22.75
N HIS A 43 -5.74 -15.35 -21.49
CA HIS A 43 -6.00 -14.27 -20.52
C HIS A 43 -4.79 -13.86 -19.64
N ALA A 44 -3.61 -14.44 -19.82
CA ALA A 44 -2.37 -13.90 -19.25
C ALA A 44 -1.96 -12.66 -20.07
N GLY A 45 -2.36 -11.48 -19.59
CA GLY A 45 -2.28 -10.21 -20.31
C GLY A 45 -0.92 -9.90 -20.96
N THR A 46 -1.02 -9.42 -22.20
CA THR A 46 0.04 -8.90 -23.09
C THR A 46 0.98 -9.95 -23.71
N SER A 47 0.95 -9.99 -25.03
CA SER A 47 1.67 -10.89 -25.94
C SER A 47 3.21 -10.68 -25.97
N GLN A 48 3.88 -10.70 -24.83
CA GLN A 48 5.34 -10.52 -24.74
C GLN A 48 6.08 -11.50 -23.81
N SER A 49 5.41 -12.51 -23.24
CA SER A 49 6.14 -13.60 -22.60
C SER A 49 6.79 -14.48 -23.69
N VAL A 50 8.12 -14.43 -23.76
CA VAL A 50 8.90 -15.30 -24.66
C VAL A 50 8.69 -16.77 -24.26
N GLU A 51 8.39 -17.03 -22.98
CA GLU A 51 8.11 -18.35 -22.40
C GLU A 51 6.79 -18.96 -22.89
N VAL A 52 5.73 -18.16 -23.01
CA VAL A 52 4.45 -18.59 -23.62
C VAL A 52 4.63 -18.87 -25.12
N THR A 53 5.61 -18.23 -25.75
CA THR A 53 5.94 -18.40 -27.17
C THR A 53 6.71 -19.71 -27.39
N ASP A 54 7.65 -20.06 -26.51
CA ASP A 54 8.40 -21.33 -26.55
C ASP A 54 7.53 -22.55 -26.21
N ALA A 55 6.65 -22.43 -25.22
CA ALA A 55 5.72 -23.50 -24.86
C ALA A 55 4.81 -23.93 -26.04
N ARG A 56 4.59 -23.06 -27.03
CA ARG A 56 3.81 -23.33 -28.24
C ARG A 56 4.61 -24.04 -29.34
N VAL A 57 5.92 -24.20 -29.20
CA VAL A 57 6.78 -24.86 -30.19
C VAL A 57 6.75 -26.38 -29.97
N THR A 58 6.30 -27.14 -30.95
CA THR A 58 6.25 -28.61 -30.90
C THR A 58 7.66 -29.22 -30.89
N ALA A 59 7.77 -30.53 -30.60
CA ALA A 59 9.04 -31.25 -30.64
C ALA A 59 9.71 -31.23 -32.04
N GLU A 60 8.92 -30.98 -33.11
CA GLU A 60 9.41 -30.82 -34.49
C GLU A 60 9.74 -29.36 -34.87
N GLY A 61 9.64 -28.41 -33.93
CA GLY A 61 9.94 -26.99 -34.17
C GLY A 61 8.78 -26.19 -34.79
N GLU A 62 7.58 -26.76 -34.92
CA GLU A 62 6.40 -26.05 -35.44
C GLU A 62 5.73 -25.20 -34.34
N ILE A 63 5.36 -23.96 -34.64
CA ILE A 63 4.68 -23.04 -33.71
C ILE A 63 3.16 -23.28 -33.76
N THR A 64 2.55 -23.56 -32.61
CA THR A 64 1.08 -23.68 -32.43
C THR A 64 0.46 -22.37 -31.94
N SER A 65 -0.85 -22.19 -32.14
CA SER A 65 -1.52 -20.94 -31.75
C SER A 65 -1.69 -20.82 -30.23
N VAL A 66 -1.89 -21.96 -29.54
CA VAL A 66 -1.97 -22.09 -28.08
C VAL A 66 -1.34 -23.41 -27.61
N LEU A 67 -0.81 -23.46 -26.38
CA LEU A 67 -0.13 -24.64 -25.81
C LEU A 67 -1.00 -25.91 -25.81
N LYS A 68 -2.33 -25.76 -25.72
CA LYS A 68 -3.24 -26.91 -25.86
C LYS A 68 -3.07 -27.64 -27.18
N GLU A 69 -2.94 -26.92 -28.30
CA GLU A 69 -2.79 -27.54 -29.61
C GLU A 69 -1.52 -28.39 -29.69
N ARG A 70 -0.46 -28.00 -28.97
CA ARG A 70 0.74 -28.83 -28.83
C ARG A 70 0.46 -30.11 -28.03
N LEU A 71 -0.23 -30.01 -26.89
CA LEU A 71 -0.61 -31.18 -26.09
C LEU A 71 -1.52 -32.13 -26.87
N ASP A 72 -2.50 -31.59 -27.61
CA ASP A 72 -3.38 -32.36 -28.48
C ASP A 72 -2.58 -33.06 -29.60
N LYS A 73 -1.64 -32.35 -30.25
CA LYS A 73 -0.79 -32.94 -31.29
C LYS A 73 0.04 -34.11 -30.74
N GLU A 74 0.60 -33.97 -29.54
CA GLU A 74 1.37 -35.04 -28.90
C GLU A 74 0.50 -36.17 -28.36
N TYR A 75 -0.74 -35.89 -27.98
CA TYR A 75 -1.73 -36.92 -27.68
C TYR A 75 -2.14 -37.71 -28.93
N GLU A 76 -2.45 -37.03 -30.04
CA GLU A 76 -2.73 -37.69 -31.33
C GLU A 76 -1.51 -38.49 -31.82
N LYS A 77 -0.30 -37.97 -31.58
CA LYS A 77 0.94 -38.69 -31.86
C LYS A 77 1.07 -39.94 -30.98
N LEU A 78 0.73 -39.88 -29.70
CA LEU A 78 0.63 -41.07 -28.84
C LEU A 78 -0.30 -42.10 -29.47
N LEU A 79 -1.53 -41.71 -29.80
CA LEU A 79 -2.51 -42.61 -30.42
C LEU A 79 -1.99 -43.21 -31.74
N SER A 80 -1.33 -42.41 -32.58
CA SER A 80 -0.73 -42.87 -33.84
C SER A 80 0.42 -43.87 -33.65
N LYS A 81 1.08 -43.85 -32.49
CA LYS A 81 2.22 -44.72 -32.17
C LYS A 81 1.80 -45.98 -31.42
N ILE A 82 0.55 -46.07 -30.96
CA ILE A 82 -0.01 -47.30 -30.42
C ILE A 82 -0.21 -48.28 -31.57
N THR A 83 0.47 -49.43 -31.48
CA THR A 83 0.42 -50.49 -32.51
C THR A 83 -0.39 -51.70 -32.07
N ARG A 84 -0.74 -51.76 -30.79
CA ARG A 84 -1.51 -52.86 -30.20
C ARG A 84 -2.37 -52.37 -29.04
N GLU A 85 -3.57 -52.94 -28.95
CA GLU A 85 -4.46 -52.80 -27.81
C GLU A 85 -4.67 -54.19 -27.21
N VAL A 86 -4.51 -54.31 -25.89
CA VAL A 86 -4.52 -55.61 -25.20
C VAL A 86 -5.30 -55.54 -23.89
N ASN A 87 -5.85 -56.68 -23.45
CA ASN A 87 -6.37 -56.84 -22.09
C ASN A 87 -5.30 -57.54 -21.23
N VAL A 88 -5.08 -57.07 -20.01
CA VAL A 88 -4.09 -57.69 -19.11
C VAL A 88 -4.43 -59.14 -18.74
N GLU A 89 -5.70 -59.52 -18.75
CA GLU A 89 -6.17 -60.89 -18.50
C GLU A 89 -5.69 -61.88 -19.58
N ASP A 90 -5.50 -61.43 -20.82
CA ASP A 90 -4.94 -62.25 -21.92
C ASP A 90 -3.50 -62.71 -21.62
N PHE A 91 -2.83 -62.04 -20.68
CA PHE A 91 -1.47 -62.36 -20.23
C PHE A 91 -1.45 -63.07 -18.87
N GLY A 92 -2.62 -63.45 -18.36
CA GLY A 92 -2.78 -64.24 -17.14
C GLY A 92 -2.99 -63.45 -15.86
N ALA A 93 -3.34 -62.15 -15.94
CA ALA A 93 -3.71 -61.39 -14.77
C ALA A 93 -5.09 -61.82 -14.24
N VAL A 94 -5.21 -61.98 -12.92
CA VAL A 94 -6.43 -62.36 -12.21
C VAL A 94 -6.51 -61.59 -10.89
N ALA A 95 -7.66 -60.99 -10.60
CA ALA A 95 -7.93 -60.24 -9.37
C ALA A 95 -8.35 -61.16 -8.20
N ASP A 96 -7.55 -62.18 -7.87
CA ASP A 96 -7.86 -63.18 -6.82
C ASP A 96 -6.86 -63.15 -5.63
N GLY A 97 -6.05 -62.10 -5.54
CA GLY A 97 -5.03 -61.94 -4.49
C GLY A 97 -3.68 -62.55 -4.81
N ARG A 98 -3.46 -63.08 -6.02
CA ARG A 98 -2.12 -63.46 -6.50
C ARG A 98 -1.32 -62.25 -6.99
N ASP A 99 -0.01 -62.42 -7.09
CA ASP A 99 0.89 -61.49 -7.78
C ASP A 99 0.65 -61.51 -9.30
N ASN A 100 0.33 -60.36 -9.87
CA ASN A 100 0.01 -60.16 -11.28
C ASN A 100 1.15 -59.48 -12.08
N THR A 101 2.28 -59.19 -11.44
CA THR A 101 3.37 -58.37 -12.02
C THR A 101 3.84 -58.87 -13.39
N GLU A 102 4.01 -60.19 -13.53
CA GLU A 102 4.47 -60.77 -14.80
C GLU A 102 3.45 -60.63 -15.93
N ALA A 103 2.15 -60.68 -15.62
CA ALA A 103 1.09 -60.47 -16.61
C ALA A 103 1.09 -59.01 -17.08
N PHE A 104 1.21 -58.05 -16.16
CA PHE A 104 1.37 -56.63 -16.51
C PHE A 104 2.64 -56.39 -17.33
N ARG A 105 3.78 -56.97 -16.94
CA ARG A 105 5.04 -56.83 -17.69
C ARG A 105 4.93 -57.33 -19.13
N LYS A 106 4.27 -58.48 -19.35
CA LYS A 106 4.01 -59.01 -20.69
C LYS A 106 3.02 -58.15 -21.48
N ALA A 107 1.95 -57.68 -20.84
CA ALA A 107 0.97 -56.82 -21.48
C ALA A 107 1.57 -55.47 -21.89
N ILE A 108 2.47 -54.90 -21.08
CA ILE A 108 3.15 -53.61 -21.34
C ILE A 108 4.28 -53.75 -22.36
N GLY A 109 5.07 -54.84 -22.30
CA GLY A 109 6.17 -55.08 -23.23
C GLY A 109 7.13 -53.88 -23.31
N ASN A 110 7.48 -53.47 -24.53
CA ASN A 110 8.36 -52.31 -24.79
C ASN A 110 7.58 -51.02 -25.11
N GLY A 111 6.32 -50.91 -24.68
CA GLY A 111 5.46 -49.77 -24.99
C GLY A 111 4.70 -49.92 -26.32
N HIS A 112 4.38 -48.79 -26.94
CA HIS A 112 3.56 -48.70 -28.16
C HIS A 112 2.21 -49.42 -28.04
N VAL A 113 1.60 -49.31 -26.86
CA VAL A 113 0.48 -50.16 -26.44
C VAL A 113 -0.59 -49.36 -25.71
N LYS A 114 -1.84 -49.77 -25.94
CA LYS A 114 -2.95 -49.51 -25.03
C LYS A 114 -3.25 -50.77 -24.22
N ILE A 115 -3.11 -50.69 -22.89
CA ILE A 115 -3.46 -51.78 -21.97
C ILE A 115 -4.80 -51.44 -21.33
N ASN A 116 -5.75 -52.36 -21.44
CA ASN A 116 -7.02 -52.32 -20.73
C ASN A 116 -6.94 -53.25 -19.51
N VAL A 117 -7.28 -52.71 -18.34
CA VAL A 117 -7.31 -53.41 -17.06
C VAL A 117 -8.77 -53.50 -16.59
N PRO A 118 -9.36 -54.71 -16.53
CA PRO A 118 -10.74 -54.88 -16.08
C PRO A 118 -10.99 -54.48 -14.62
N ALA A 119 -12.24 -54.57 -14.19
CA ALA A 119 -12.60 -54.39 -12.79
C ALA A 119 -11.95 -55.48 -11.92
N GLY A 120 -11.40 -55.08 -10.78
CA GLY A 120 -10.73 -55.99 -9.85
C GLY A 120 -9.62 -55.33 -9.06
N VAL A 121 -9.16 -56.02 -8.01
CA VAL A 121 -7.97 -55.66 -7.23
C VAL A 121 -6.81 -56.52 -7.68
N TYR A 122 -5.85 -55.93 -8.37
CA TYR A 122 -4.67 -56.60 -8.89
C TYR A 122 -3.46 -56.29 -8.01
N LEU A 123 -2.94 -57.31 -7.35
CA LEU A 123 -1.71 -57.18 -6.56
C LEU A 123 -0.48 -57.22 -7.48
N VAL A 124 0.45 -56.30 -7.30
CA VAL A 124 1.67 -56.17 -8.11
C VAL A 124 2.89 -55.81 -7.25
N GLN A 125 4.08 -56.08 -7.75
CA GLN A 125 5.37 -55.68 -7.19
C GLN A 125 5.82 -54.31 -7.75
N GLY A 126 4.88 -53.48 -8.18
CA GLY A 126 5.12 -52.24 -8.92
C GLY A 126 5.05 -52.41 -10.44
N ILE A 127 4.59 -51.35 -11.13
CA ILE A 127 4.44 -51.31 -12.59
C ILE A 127 5.36 -50.23 -13.17
N LYS A 128 6.09 -50.60 -14.23
CA LYS A 128 7.00 -49.70 -14.97
C LYS A 128 6.45 -49.45 -16.37
N LEU A 129 6.28 -48.18 -16.74
CA LEU A 129 5.69 -47.76 -18.01
C LEU A 129 6.74 -47.20 -18.98
N PRO A 130 7.06 -47.88 -20.09
CA PRO A 130 7.91 -47.34 -21.13
C PRO A 130 7.18 -46.28 -21.96
N SER A 131 7.91 -45.59 -22.83
CA SER A 131 7.35 -44.59 -23.74
C SER A 131 6.22 -45.15 -24.60
N TRP A 132 5.28 -44.28 -25.00
CA TRP A 132 4.13 -44.63 -25.86
C TRP A 132 3.19 -45.65 -25.24
N THR A 133 2.85 -45.45 -23.96
CA THR A 133 2.00 -46.36 -23.20
C THR A 133 0.71 -45.66 -22.79
N TYR A 134 -0.42 -46.29 -23.08
CA TYR A 134 -1.74 -45.88 -22.61
C TYR A 134 -2.30 -46.97 -21.69
N PHE A 135 -2.28 -46.71 -20.38
CA PHE A 135 -2.65 -47.64 -19.32
C PHE A 135 -4.02 -47.26 -18.74
N VAL A 136 -5.05 -48.08 -18.98
CA VAL A 136 -6.46 -47.72 -18.75
C VAL A 136 -7.18 -48.75 -17.90
N GLY A 137 -7.79 -48.30 -16.81
CA GLY A 137 -8.74 -49.07 -16.01
C GLY A 137 -10.20 -48.69 -16.30
N GLN A 138 -11.14 -49.34 -15.61
CA GLN A 138 -12.58 -49.10 -15.77
C GLN A 138 -13.15 -48.00 -14.86
N GLY A 139 -12.35 -47.43 -13.96
CA GLY A 139 -12.72 -46.33 -13.08
C GLY A 139 -12.10 -46.42 -11.67
N LYS A 140 -12.09 -45.28 -10.95
CA LYS A 140 -11.74 -45.19 -9.53
C LYS A 140 -12.63 -46.13 -8.70
N GLY A 141 -12.03 -46.91 -7.80
CA GLY A 141 -12.69 -47.91 -6.97
C GLY A 141 -13.17 -49.16 -7.72
N VAL A 142 -13.05 -49.19 -9.05
CA VAL A 142 -13.48 -50.33 -9.90
C VAL A 142 -12.27 -51.15 -10.33
N THR A 143 -11.26 -50.49 -10.89
CA THR A 143 -9.95 -51.09 -11.17
C THR A 143 -8.97 -50.59 -10.13
N VAL A 144 -8.38 -51.51 -9.36
CA VAL A 144 -7.43 -51.18 -8.29
C VAL A 144 -6.11 -51.88 -8.56
N ILE A 145 -5.03 -51.12 -8.66
CA ILE A 145 -3.66 -51.62 -8.65
C ILE A 145 -3.12 -51.42 -7.24
N LYS A 146 -2.72 -52.50 -6.58
CA LYS A 146 -2.29 -52.48 -5.18
C LYS A 146 -0.94 -53.16 -5.03
N LEU A 147 -0.04 -52.60 -4.22
CA LEU A 147 1.22 -53.30 -3.94
C LEU A 147 0.98 -54.59 -3.18
N HIS A 148 1.62 -55.67 -3.65
CA HIS A 148 1.59 -56.99 -3.04
C HIS A 148 2.20 -56.96 -1.63
N GLU A 149 1.81 -57.91 -0.77
CA GLU A 149 2.29 -57.97 0.63
C GLU A 149 3.82 -58.04 0.75
N ASP A 150 4.47 -58.69 -0.22
CA ASP A 150 5.93 -58.84 -0.27
C ASP A 150 6.67 -57.71 -1.01
N ALA A 151 5.96 -56.70 -1.54
CA ALA A 151 6.59 -55.62 -2.30
C ALA A 151 7.52 -54.77 -1.41
N PRO A 152 8.73 -54.40 -1.87
CA PRO A 152 9.67 -53.66 -1.04
C PRO A 152 9.17 -52.25 -0.73
N ALA A 153 9.69 -51.67 0.36
CA ALA A 153 9.29 -50.36 0.82
C ALA A 153 9.69 -49.21 -0.15
N TYR A 154 10.71 -49.37 -0.99
CA TYR A 154 11.07 -48.32 -1.96
C TYR A 154 10.21 -48.33 -3.24
N GLU A 155 9.29 -49.30 -3.39
CA GLU A 155 8.60 -49.48 -4.66
C GLU A 155 7.48 -48.46 -4.87
N TRP A 156 7.25 -48.09 -6.13
CA TRP A 156 6.09 -47.30 -6.56
C TRP A 156 4.97 -48.22 -7.01
N VAL A 157 3.70 -47.81 -6.87
CA VAL A 157 2.62 -48.57 -7.52
C VAL A 157 2.79 -48.50 -9.04
N ILE A 158 3.01 -47.29 -9.56
CA ILE A 158 3.32 -47.01 -10.97
C ILE A 158 4.45 -45.99 -11.07
N THR A 159 5.42 -46.24 -11.95
CA THR A 159 6.36 -45.22 -12.41
C THR A 159 6.77 -45.46 -13.87
N ASN A 160 7.48 -44.52 -14.49
CA ASN A 160 8.05 -44.74 -15.82
C ASN A 160 9.25 -45.70 -15.78
N ASP A 161 9.50 -46.39 -16.89
CA ASP A 161 10.46 -47.51 -16.98
C ASP A 161 11.93 -47.04 -16.97
N ASP A 162 12.28 -46.08 -17.82
CA ASP A 162 13.60 -45.46 -17.81
C ASP A 162 13.59 -44.25 -16.87
N TYR A 163 13.72 -44.53 -15.58
CA TYR A 163 13.67 -43.51 -14.54
C TYR A 163 14.81 -42.48 -14.66
N GLN A 164 15.97 -42.85 -15.22
CA GLN A 164 17.17 -42.00 -15.25
C GLN A 164 17.24 -41.12 -16.50
N ASN A 165 16.94 -41.68 -17.67
CA ASN A 165 16.95 -40.92 -18.93
C ASN A 165 15.57 -40.37 -19.29
N GLY A 166 14.52 -40.84 -18.62
CA GLY A 166 13.16 -40.42 -18.85
C GLY A 166 12.44 -41.23 -19.92
N ASN A 167 11.13 -41.02 -19.99
CA ASN A 167 10.27 -41.57 -21.04
C ASN A 167 9.43 -40.45 -21.67
N ARG A 168 8.62 -40.80 -22.67
CA ARG A 168 7.71 -39.84 -23.29
C ARG A 168 6.36 -40.42 -23.68
N ASN A 169 5.35 -39.57 -23.68
CA ASN A 169 3.96 -39.90 -24.04
C ASN A 169 3.44 -41.10 -23.23
N ILE A 170 3.23 -40.88 -21.94
CA ILE A 170 2.63 -41.85 -21.01
C ILE A 170 1.26 -41.35 -20.60
N PHE A 171 0.24 -42.20 -20.72
CA PHE A 171 -1.13 -41.89 -20.29
C PHE A 171 -1.61 -42.94 -19.29
N VAL A 172 -2.03 -42.51 -18.10
CA VAL A 172 -2.63 -43.36 -17.05
C VAL A 172 -4.06 -42.89 -16.78
N GLN A 173 -5.04 -43.81 -16.85
CA GLN A 173 -6.44 -43.46 -16.71
C GLN A 173 -7.28 -44.41 -15.87
N GLY A 174 -8.19 -43.86 -15.06
CA GLY A 174 -9.41 -44.57 -14.63
C GLY A 174 -9.16 -45.74 -13.69
N MET A 175 -8.41 -45.52 -12.60
CA MET A 175 -8.08 -46.57 -11.64
C MET A 175 -7.75 -46.00 -10.26
N THR A 176 -7.78 -46.87 -9.25
CA THR A 176 -7.22 -46.60 -7.93
C THR A 176 -5.84 -47.23 -7.80
N LEU A 177 -4.90 -46.50 -7.22
CA LEU A 177 -3.54 -46.93 -6.90
C LEU A 177 -3.38 -46.96 -5.38
N ASP A 178 -3.09 -48.13 -4.83
CA ASP A 178 -2.92 -48.32 -3.38
C ASP A 178 -1.50 -48.80 -3.09
N TRP A 179 -0.72 -47.96 -2.41
CA TRP A 179 0.64 -48.31 -2.02
C TRP A 179 0.68 -49.38 -0.91
N ASN A 180 -0.45 -49.72 -0.29
CA ASN A 180 -0.58 -50.78 0.72
C ASN A 180 0.42 -50.64 1.88
N PRO A 181 0.33 -49.58 2.70
CA PRO A 181 1.32 -49.30 3.74
C PRO A 181 1.30 -50.31 4.90
N ASP A 182 0.18 -50.98 5.12
CA ASP A 182 0.02 -51.96 6.21
C ASP A 182 0.73 -53.29 5.91
N ARG A 183 1.19 -53.48 4.66
CA ARG A 183 1.96 -54.67 4.28
C ARG A 183 3.18 -54.85 5.17
N GLN A 184 3.57 -56.10 5.38
CA GLN A 184 4.73 -56.46 6.21
C GLN A 184 4.65 -55.90 7.65
N GLY A 185 3.44 -55.63 8.14
CA GLY A 185 3.21 -55.11 9.50
C GLY A 185 3.38 -53.59 9.65
N GLY A 186 3.42 -52.85 8.53
CA GLY A 186 3.56 -51.39 8.52
C GLY A 186 4.92 -50.96 7.96
N VAL A 187 5.00 -50.78 6.64
CA VAL A 187 6.20 -50.25 5.98
C VAL A 187 6.16 -48.72 5.91
N ARG A 188 7.35 -48.14 5.85
CA ARG A 188 7.57 -46.70 5.66
C ARG A 188 8.51 -46.47 4.50
N ASN A 189 8.42 -45.29 3.89
CA ASN A 189 9.36 -44.86 2.88
C ASN A 189 10.80 -44.97 3.41
N PRO A 190 11.74 -45.56 2.65
CA PRO A 190 13.16 -45.59 3.04
C PRO A 190 13.90 -44.26 2.81
N GLY A 191 13.21 -43.23 2.30
CA GLY A 191 13.74 -41.88 2.03
C GLY A 191 14.06 -41.66 0.56
N GLY A 192 14.10 -40.40 0.11
CA GLY A 192 14.21 -40.04 -1.30
C GLY A 192 12.85 -40.08 -2.03
N GLN A 193 12.87 -40.30 -3.34
CA GLN A 193 11.68 -40.15 -4.23
C GLN A 193 10.77 -41.39 -4.33
N TYR A 194 11.02 -42.37 -3.47
CA TYR A 194 10.36 -43.67 -3.52
C TYR A 194 8.97 -43.64 -2.92
N SER A 195 8.23 -44.74 -3.03
CA SER A 195 7.03 -44.99 -2.21
C SER A 195 5.77 -44.20 -2.57
N SER A 196 5.78 -43.48 -3.71
CA SER A 196 4.59 -42.81 -4.21
C SER A 196 3.64 -43.78 -4.92
N CYS A 197 2.36 -43.44 -5.01
CA CYS A 197 1.43 -44.24 -5.81
C CYS A 197 1.75 -44.11 -7.30
N LEU A 198 1.93 -42.88 -7.79
CA LEU A 198 2.34 -42.64 -9.17
C LEU A 198 3.46 -41.61 -9.21
N THR A 199 4.59 -41.99 -9.80
CA THR A 199 5.69 -41.05 -10.10
C THR A 199 5.96 -40.97 -11.59
N LEU A 200 6.12 -39.77 -12.13
CA LEU A 200 6.71 -39.55 -13.45
C LEU A 200 8.02 -38.78 -13.28
N ALA A 201 9.14 -39.46 -13.54
CA ALA A 201 10.48 -38.90 -13.46
C ALA A 201 11.05 -38.66 -14.86
N LYS A 202 11.41 -37.41 -15.16
CA LYS A 202 11.95 -36.98 -16.46
C LYS A 202 11.06 -37.38 -17.65
N VAL A 203 9.75 -37.31 -17.47
CA VAL A 203 8.80 -37.66 -18.54
C VAL A 203 8.48 -36.43 -19.38
N GLU A 204 8.59 -36.57 -20.71
CA GLU A 204 8.12 -35.56 -21.65
C GLU A 204 6.74 -35.96 -22.22
N PHE A 205 5.73 -35.11 -22.03
CA PHE A 205 4.33 -35.39 -22.38
C PHE A 205 3.73 -36.55 -21.57
N GLY A 206 2.98 -36.21 -20.52
CA GLY A 206 2.32 -37.19 -19.67
C GLY A 206 0.91 -36.77 -19.28
N TRP A 207 0.01 -37.74 -19.18
CA TRP A 207 -1.39 -37.54 -18.79
C TRP A 207 -1.78 -38.51 -17.69
N ILE A 208 -2.35 -37.97 -16.61
CA ILE A 208 -2.88 -38.73 -15.48
C ILE A 208 -4.32 -38.25 -15.31
N LYS A 209 -5.29 -39.09 -15.68
CA LYS A 209 -6.70 -38.69 -15.71
C LYS A 209 -7.56 -39.67 -14.94
N ASP A 210 -8.49 -39.18 -14.12
CA ASP A 210 -9.44 -40.04 -13.40
C ASP A 210 -8.74 -41.08 -12.50
N VAL A 211 -7.58 -40.75 -11.92
CA VAL A 211 -6.83 -41.62 -11.01
C VAL A 211 -7.12 -41.29 -9.55
N GLU A 212 -7.23 -42.30 -8.71
CA GLU A 212 -7.31 -42.17 -7.26
C GLU A 212 -6.05 -42.78 -6.62
N ALA A 213 -5.22 -41.97 -5.98
CA ALA A 213 -4.03 -42.41 -5.25
C ALA A 213 -4.35 -42.47 -3.75
N VAL A 214 -4.24 -43.65 -3.16
CA VAL A 214 -4.55 -43.87 -1.74
C VAL A 214 -3.37 -44.47 -0.98
N ASN A 215 -3.25 -44.05 0.28
CA ASN A 215 -2.36 -44.66 1.26
C ASN A 215 -0.88 -44.69 0.83
N ALA A 216 -0.44 -43.71 0.03
CA ALA A 216 0.95 -43.60 -0.40
C ALA A 216 1.93 -43.62 0.77
N GLY A 217 3.08 -44.27 0.59
CA GLY A 217 4.16 -44.25 1.57
C GLY A 217 4.82 -42.88 1.65
N LEU A 218 5.00 -42.24 0.50
CA LEU A 218 5.43 -40.85 0.34
C LEU A 218 4.29 -40.02 -0.27
N HIS A 219 4.25 -39.84 -1.61
CA HIS A 219 3.28 -38.98 -2.27
C HIS A 219 2.15 -39.75 -2.99
N GLY A 220 0.97 -39.14 -3.12
CA GLY A 220 -0.06 -39.70 -4.00
C GLY A 220 0.41 -39.70 -5.46
N ILE A 221 0.66 -38.51 -6.01
CA ILE A 221 1.20 -38.30 -7.36
C ILE A 221 2.41 -37.37 -7.27
N ASP A 222 3.54 -37.77 -7.85
CA ASP A 222 4.78 -36.98 -7.88
C ASP A 222 5.31 -36.81 -9.31
N ILE A 223 5.52 -35.55 -9.71
CA ILE A 223 6.11 -35.19 -10.99
C ILE A 223 7.49 -34.60 -10.76
N THR A 224 8.53 -35.33 -11.15
CA THR A 224 9.89 -35.02 -10.69
C THR A 224 10.97 -35.17 -11.78
N SER A 225 12.18 -34.74 -11.45
CA SER A 225 13.42 -35.26 -12.04
C SER A 225 13.90 -36.53 -11.33
N PRO A 226 14.87 -37.30 -11.88
CA PRO A 226 15.32 -38.57 -11.30
C PRO A 226 16.01 -38.46 -9.92
N THR A 227 16.25 -37.23 -9.46
CA THR A 227 16.80 -36.89 -8.14
C THR A 227 16.14 -35.62 -7.60
N TYR A 228 16.04 -35.47 -6.27
CA TYR A 228 15.61 -34.24 -5.61
C TYR A 228 16.79 -33.30 -5.32
N ASP A 229 18.00 -33.64 -5.76
CA ASP A 229 19.21 -32.88 -5.42
C ASP A 229 19.71 -32.07 -6.62
N HIS A 230 19.19 -30.85 -6.81
CA HIS A 230 19.74 -29.88 -7.79
C HIS A 230 20.08 -28.54 -7.18
N SER A 231 21.32 -28.10 -7.41
CA SER A 231 21.79 -26.78 -6.99
C SER A 231 21.12 -25.64 -7.79
N PRO A 232 20.85 -24.47 -7.16
CA PRO A 232 20.35 -23.27 -7.85
C PRO A 232 21.28 -22.70 -8.94
N GLU A 233 22.52 -23.18 -9.08
CA GLU A 233 23.46 -22.70 -10.10
C GLU A 233 23.38 -23.48 -11.43
N THR A 234 22.57 -24.54 -11.50
CA THR A 234 22.44 -25.38 -12.69
C THR A 234 21.22 -24.99 -13.53
N ASP A 235 21.08 -25.59 -14.71
CA ASP A 235 19.78 -25.66 -15.38
C ASP A 235 18.92 -26.74 -14.70
N TRP A 236 18.41 -26.43 -13.50
CA TRP A 236 17.84 -27.42 -12.58
C TRP A 236 16.54 -28.08 -13.06
N THR A 237 15.87 -27.53 -14.09
CA THR A 237 14.71 -28.17 -14.71
C THR A 237 15.05 -29.00 -15.95
N LYS A 238 16.32 -29.05 -16.37
CA LYS A 238 16.76 -29.78 -17.57
C LYS A 238 16.39 -31.25 -17.54
N ASP A 239 16.59 -31.89 -16.39
CA ASP A 239 16.31 -33.31 -16.18
C ASP A 239 14.92 -33.55 -15.55
N GLY A 240 14.10 -32.51 -15.47
CA GLY A 240 12.72 -32.56 -14.99
C GLY A 240 11.74 -33.16 -15.98
N SER A 241 10.57 -33.50 -15.49
CA SER A 241 9.42 -33.80 -16.33
C SER A 241 8.90 -32.51 -17.00
N LYS A 242 8.35 -32.64 -18.21
CA LYS A 242 7.80 -31.52 -18.98
C LYS A 242 6.49 -31.85 -19.65
N TYR A 243 5.57 -30.89 -19.68
CA TYR A 243 4.26 -31.01 -20.35
C TYR A 243 3.40 -32.12 -19.74
N ILE A 244 3.17 -32.02 -18.44
CA ILE A 244 2.42 -33.02 -17.68
C ILE A 244 1.04 -32.47 -17.33
N TRP A 245 0.02 -33.32 -17.46
CA TRP A 245 -1.35 -32.98 -17.10
C TRP A 245 -1.96 -34.00 -16.15
N ILE A 246 -2.31 -33.53 -14.96
CA ILE A 246 -3.05 -34.26 -13.94
C ILE A 246 -4.47 -33.69 -13.93
N ASP A 247 -5.46 -34.49 -14.31
CA ASP A 247 -6.85 -34.05 -14.39
C ASP A 247 -7.80 -34.98 -13.65
N ASN A 248 -8.75 -34.39 -12.92
CA ASN A 248 -9.78 -35.11 -12.19
C ASN A 248 -9.21 -36.24 -11.32
N CYS A 249 -8.09 -36.00 -10.62
CA CYS A 249 -7.44 -36.98 -9.77
C CYS A 249 -7.80 -36.78 -8.28
N VAL A 250 -7.73 -37.86 -7.50
CA VAL A 250 -7.96 -37.82 -6.06
C VAL A 250 -6.72 -38.35 -5.36
N ALA A 251 -6.26 -37.66 -4.31
CA ALA A 251 -5.20 -38.14 -3.44
C ALA A 251 -5.69 -38.16 -1.98
N TYR A 252 -5.54 -39.30 -1.31
CA TYR A 252 -5.99 -39.47 0.06
C TYR A 252 -5.00 -40.30 0.90
N GLY A 253 -4.74 -39.84 2.13
CA GLY A 253 -3.91 -40.60 3.07
C GLY A 253 -2.45 -40.72 2.65
N ALA A 254 -1.88 -39.71 1.99
CA ALA A 254 -0.46 -39.65 1.66
C ALA A 254 0.42 -39.65 2.92
N GLY A 255 1.62 -40.21 2.83
CA GLY A 255 2.62 -40.15 3.89
C GLY A 255 3.22 -38.76 4.03
N ASP A 256 3.41 -38.08 2.90
CA ASP A 256 3.79 -36.68 2.79
C ASP A 256 2.67 -35.89 2.07
N ASP A 257 2.86 -35.48 0.81
CA ASP A 257 1.88 -34.72 0.03
C ASP A 257 0.95 -35.58 -0.84
N GLY A 258 -0.26 -35.09 -1.09
CA GLY A 258 -1.17 -35.76 -2.01
C GLY A 258 -0.74 -35.66 -3.48
N ILE A 259 -0.51 -34.45 -3.98
CA ILE A 259 0.02 -34.21 -5.34
C ILE A 259 1.19 -33.24 -5.22
N THR A 260 2.34 -33.58 -5.78
CA THR A 260 3.55 -32.76 -5.69
C THR A 260 4.33 -32.67 -6.99
N THR A 261 5.14 -31.61 -7.12
CA THR A 261 6.04 -31.40 -8.26
C THR A 261 7.42 -30.96 -7.80
N HIS A 262 8.46 -31.45 -8.47
CA HIS A 262 9.86 -31.14 -8.19
C HIS A 262 10.65 -30.97 -9.50
N TYR A 263 11.46 -29.93 -9.61
CA TYR A 263 12.43 -29.71 -10.68
C TYR A 263 11.88 -29.85 -12.10
N SER A 264 10.58 -29.64 -12.27
CA SER A 264 9.83 -29.96 -13.48
C SER A 264 9.06 -28.73 -13.96
N GLU A 265 8.69 -28.70 -15.23
CA GLU A 265 8.05 -27.51 -15.81
C GLU A 265 6.94 -27.78 -16.81
N TYR A 266 6.06 -26.79 -17.00
CA TYR A 266 4.87 -26.89 -17.84
C TYR A 266 3.90 -27.97 -17.35
N ILE A 267 3.45 -27.83 -16.10
CA ILE A 267 2.58 -28.80 -15.42
C ILE A 267 1.19 -28.21 -15.20
N PHE A 268 0.16 -29.00 -15.48
CA PHE A 268 -1.24 -28.65 -15.30
C PHE A 268 -1.88 -29.62 -14.30
N ILE A 269 -2.45 -29.08 -13.22
CA ILE A 269 -3.16 -29.84 -12.19
C ILE A 269 -4.57 -29.29 -12.14
N SER A 270 -5.55 -30.02 -12.67
CA SER A 270 -6.92 -29.53 -12.82
C SER A 270 -7.97 -30.45 -12.23
N ASN A 271 -9.01 -29.83 -11.64
CA ASN A 271 -10.19 -30.52 -11.10
C ASN A 271 -9.84 -31.65 -10.10
N CYS A 272 -8.68 -31.57 -9.43
CA CYS A 272 -8.20 -32.57 -8.51
C CYS A 272 -8.71 -32.32 -7.08
N HIS A 273 -8.77 -33.38 -6.26
CA HIS A 273 -9.06 -33.29 -4.83
C HIS A 273 -7.97 -33.99 -4.02
N SER A 274 -7.32 -33.27 -3.11
CA SER A 274 -6.32 -33.85 -2.20
C SER A 274 -6.68 -33.62 -0.74
N ALA A 275 -6.70 -34.69 0.06
CA ALA A 275 -7.24 -34.62 1.41
C ALA A 275 -6.63 -35.59 2.42
N ASN A 276 -6.67 -35.15 3.68
CA ASN A 276 -6.44 -35.95 4.90
C ASN A 276 -5.21 -36.88 4.78
N PRO A 277 -3.99 -36.31 4.74
CA PRO A 277 -2.78 -37.10 4.74
C PRO A 277 -2.65 -37.88 6.06
N ARG A 278 -1.90 -38.97 6.03
CA ARG A 278 -1.52 -39.72 7.24
C ARG A 278 -0.32 -39.09 7.93
N GLY A 279 0.51 -38.34 7.20
CA GLY A 279 1.68 -37.65 7.75
C GLY A 279 2.78 -38.58 8.27
N THR A 280 2.84 -39.80 7.73
CA THR A 280 3.73 -40.86 8.22
C THR A 280 5.17 -40.74 7.76
N GLU A 281 5.46 -39.86 6.79
CA GLU A 281 6.84 -39.53 6.37
C GLU A 281 7.57 -38.74 7.45
N HIS A 282 6.83 -37.98 8.26
CA HIS A 282 7.40 -37.06 9.23
C HIS A 282 7.34 -37.59 10.66
N ALA A 283 8.05 -36.91 11.55
CA ALA A 283 7.89 -37.10 12.98
C ALA A 283 6.48 -36.65 13.43
N GLU A 284 5.94 -37.35 14.43
CA GLU A 284 4.65 -36.98 15.04
C GLU A 284 4.66 -35.52 15.50
N GLY A 285 3.62 -34.76 15.13
CA GLY A 285 3.50 -33.34 15.45
C GLY A 285 4.39 -32.40 14.63
N ALA A 286 5.06 -32.87 13.57
CA ALA A 286 5.91 -32.02 12.72
C ALA A 286 5.71 -32.25 11.21
N SER A 287 4.55 -32.80 10.83
CA SER A 287 4.29 -33.26 9.47
C SER A 287 4.08 -32.12 8.49
N ASN A 288 4.90 -32.01 7.45
CA ASN A 288 4.69 -31.04 6.37
C ASN A 288 3.74 -31.56 5.29
N SER A 289 2.66 -32.25 5.66
CA SER A 289 1.84 -32.99 4.71
C SER A 289 0.75 -32.14 4.08
N ASN A 290 0.89 -31.85 2.79
CA ASN A 290 0.05 -30.90 2.09
C ASN A 290 -0.91 -31.56 1.10
N GLY A 291 -1.94 -30.81 0.71
CA GLY A 291 -2.87 -31.21 -0.33
C GLY A 291 -2.18 -31.24 -1.69
N ILE A 292 -1.77 -30.07 -2.17
CA ILE A 292 -0.98 -29.90 -3.38
C ILE A 292 0.27 -29.09 -3.05
N GLU A 293 1.43 -29.61 -3.41
CA GLU A 293 2.71 -28.99 -3.14
C GLU A 293 3.48 -28.72 -4.43
N ILE A 294 3.85 -27.46 -4.66
CA ILE A 294 4.71 -27.06 -5.77
C ILE A 294 6.09 -26.74 -5.18
N ASP A 295 6.94 -27.76 -5.18
CA ASP A 295 8.18 -27.77 -4.41
C ASP A 295 9.41 -27.46 -5.28
N ASP A 296 10.57 -27.53 -4.62
CA ASP A 296 11.94 -27.44 -5.11
C ASP A 296 12.07 -27.45 -6.63
N GLY A 297 12.48 -26.31 -7.19
CA GLY A 297 12.88 -26.13 -8.57
C GLY A 297 11.76 -26.14 -9.60
N SER A 298 10.51 -26.38 -9.22
CA SER A 298 9.38 -26.40 -10.15
C SER A 298 9.16 -25.05 -10.83
N LYS A 299 8.81 -25.06 -12.12
CA LYS A 299 8.54 -23.82 -12.88
C LYS A 299 7.31 -23.96 -13.75
N HIS A 300 6.60 -22.86 -14.02
CA HIS A 300 5.50 -22.87 -15.00
C HIS A 300 4.44 -23.93 -14.66
N VAL A 301 3.76 -23.73 -13.53
CA VAL A 301 2.78 -24.69 -13.00
C VAL A 301 1.42 -24.03 -12.84
N TRP A 302 0.36 -24.70 -13.31
CA TRP A 302 -1.02 -24.23 -13.25
C TRP A 302 -1.88 -25.18 -12.41
N LEU A 303 -2.46 -24.66 -11.34
CA LEU A 303 -3.49 -25.33 -10.52
C LEU A 303 -4.84 -24.73 -10.89
N LEU A 304 -5.76 -25.56 -11.40
CA LEU A 304 -7.01 -25.11 -12.01
C LEU A 304 -8.22 -25.81 -11.39
N ASN A 305 -9.02 -25.08 -10.61
CA ASN A 305 -10.28 -25.56 -10.03
C ASN A 305 -10.11 -26.81 -9.15
N ASN A 306 -9.00 -26.89 -8.41
CA ASN A 306 -8.76 -27.99 -7.48
C ASN A 306 -9.42 -27.71 -6.11
N VAL A 307 -9.57 -28.78 -5.34
CA VAL A 307 -10.07 -28.75 -3.97
C VAL A 307 -9.04 -29.40 -3.05
N THR A 308 -8.82 -28.81 -1.88
CA THR A 308 -8.00 -29.42 -0.83
C THR A 308 -8.77 -29.42 0.48
N SER A 309 -8.58 -30.46 1.31
CA SER A 309 -9.24 -30.49 2.61
C SER A 309 -8.53 -31.30 3.70
N GLY A 310 -8.47 -30.74 4.90
CA GLY A 310 -7.93 -31.42 6.10
C GLY A 310 -6.42 -31.63 6.10
N ASN A 311 -5.69 -30.94 5.22
CA ASN A 311 -4.24 -31.00 5.11
C ASN A 311 -3.57 -30.01 6.08
N ILE A 312 -2.25 -30.11 6.24
CA ILE A 312 -1.50 -29.03 6.92
C ILE A 312 -1.51 -27.78 6.06
N ARG A 313 -1.34 -27.93 4.74
CA ARG A 313 -1.56 -26.84 3.79
C ARG A 313 -2.41 -27.31 2.64
N GLY A 314 -3.34 -26.45 2.21
CA GLY A 314 -4.14 -26.73 1.04
C GLY A 314 -3.23 -26.74 -0.19
N VAL A 315 -2.72 -25.56 -0.51
CA VAL A 315 -1.66 -25.38 -1.50
C VAL A 315 -0.42 -24.80 -0.83
N GLU A 316 0.70 -25.49 -1.03
CA GLU A 316 2.02 -25.01 -0.67
C GLU A 316 2.82 -24.72 -1.94
N VAL A 317 3.42 -23.53 -2.02
CA VAL A 317 4.38 -23.18 -3.06
C VAL A 317 5.68 -22.85 -2.35
N LYS A 318 6.66 -23.75 -2.45
CA LYS A 318 7.84 -23.67 -1.60
C LYS A 318 9.14 -24.10 -2.26
N ALA A 319 10.20 -23.94 -1.48
CA ALA A 319 11.38 -24.80 -1.52
C ALA A 319 12.01 -24.92 -0.13
N HIS A 320 12.87 -25.93 0.01
CA HIS A 320 13.81 -26.11 1.09
C HIS A 320 15.00 -25.13 1.00
N ASP A 321 15.75 -24.99 2.09
CA ASP A 321 16.83 -24.00 2.29
C ASP A 321 17.87 -23.96 1.16
N MET A 322 18.35 -25.13 0.75
CA MET A 322 19.43 -25.26 -0.22
C MET A 322 18.96 -25.23 -1.68
N TRP A 323 17.64 -25.27 -1.92
CA TRP A 323 17.06 -25.58 -3.22
C TRP A 323 16.38 -24.37 -3.85
N PRO A 324 16.30 -24.31 -5.19
CA PRO A 324 15.62 -23.20 -5.85
C PRO A 324 14.13 -23.22 -5.52
N ALA A 325 13.55 -22.08 -5.10
CA ALA A 325 12.10 -21.94 -4.97
C ALA A 325 11.38 -22.12 -6.30
N SER A 326 10.17 -22.67 -6.22
CA SER A 326 9.28 -22.77 -7.35
C SER A 326 8.91 -21.39 -7.91
N GLN A 327 8.75 -21.31 -9.23
CA GLN A 327 8.59 -20.03 -9.94
C GLN A 327 7.46 -20.08 -10.96
N ASN A 328 6.84 -18.93 -11.17
CA ASN A 328 5.78 -18.76 -12.17
C ASN A 328 4.65 -19.80 -11.97
N VAL A 329 4.06 -19.75 -10.78
CA VAL A 329 3.00 -20.66 -10.33
C VAL A 329 1.66 -19.93 -10.34
N HIS A 330 0.66 -20.52 -10.99
CA HIS A 330 -0.67 -19.94 -11.13
C HIS A 330 -1.72 -20.84 -10.48
N ILE A 331 -2.41 -20.31 -9.47
CA ILE A 331 -3.46 -20.99 -8.72
C ILE A 331 -4.79 -20.29 -9.05
N ILE A 332 -5.70 -20.98 -9.73
CA ILE A 332 -6.91 -20.38 -10.30
C ILE A 332 -8.13 -21.22 -9.90
N GLY A 333 -9.10 -20.58 -9.23
CA GLY A 333 -10.36 -21.22 -8.85
C GLY A 333 -10.24 -22.29 -7.76
N HIS A 334 -9.20 -22.24 -6.93
CA HIS A 334 -8.93 -23.28 -5.92
C HIS A 334 -9.79 -23.08 -4.66
N VAL A 335 -10.32 -24.18 -4.12
CA VAL A 335 -11.03 -24.17 -2.83
C VAL A 335 -10.26 -25.01 -1.80
N SER A 336 -9.83 -24.36 -0.72
CA SER A 336 -9.23 -25.02 0.43
C SER A 336 -10.23 -25.05 1.58
N TYR A 337 -10.51 -26.23 2.13
CA TYR A 337 -11.49 -26.45 3.19
C TYR A 337 -10.87 -27.12 4.41
N ARG A 338 -10.77 -26.39 5.52
CA ARG A 338 -10.23 -26.89 6.79
C ARG A 338 -8.80 -27.44 6.69
N ASP A 339 -8.03 -26.93 5.73
CA ASP A 339 -6.58 -27.02 5.79
C ASP A 339 -6.05 -26.05 6.85
N THR A 340 -4.92 -26.32 7.49
CA THR A 340 -4.39 -25.40 8.50
C THR A 340 -3.98 -24.07 7.87
N ARG A 341 -3.15 -24.10 6.84
CA ARG A 341 -2.90 -22.92 6.00
C ARG A 341 -3.43 -23.19 4.60
N ALA A 342 -4.49 -22.49 4.22
CA ALA A 342 -5.14 -22.74 2.94
C ALA A 342 -4.20 -22.52 1.75
N PHE A 343 -3.48 -21.39 1.75
CA PHE A 343 -2.44 -21.08 0.77
C PHE A 343 -1.19 -20.56 1.50
N ASP A 344 -0.05 -21.24 1.33
CA ASP A 344 1.23 -20.88 1.96
C ASP A 344 2.33 -20.79 0.91
N LEU A 345 2.84 -19.57 0.69
CA LEU A 345 3.99 -19.31 -0.18
C LEU A 345 5.20 -19.03 0.72
N ARG A 346 6.25 -19.84 0.60
CA ARG A 346 7.45 -19.68 1.45
C ARG A 346 8.71 -20.28 0.85
N HIS A 347 9.87 -19.73 1.19
CA HIS A 347 11.16 -20.37 0.92
C HIS A 347 11.92 -20.54 2.23
N ILE A 348 12.03 -21.79 2.71
CA ILE A 348 12.71 -22.10 3.98
C ILE A 348 14.14 -21.56 3.93
N GLY A 349 14.67 -21.01 5.02
CA GLY A 349 16.06 -20.53 5.05
C GLY A 349 16.28 -19.16 4.41
N HIS A 350 15.22 -18.51 3.91
CA HIS A 350 15.26 -17.16 3.31
C HIS A 350 14.28 -16.20 4.00
N HIS A 351 14.03 -16.38 5.30
CA HIS A 351 12.97 -15.68 6.06
C HIS A 351 13.47 -14.65 7.06
N GLN A 352 14.54 -14.98 7.78
CA GLN A 352 15.07 -14.16 8.86
C GLN A 352 15.92 -13.01 8.31
N ALA A 353 16.15 -11.99 9.14
CA ALA A 353 16.96 -10.84 8.75
C ALA A 353 18.44 -11.21 8.51
N THR A 354 18.90 -12.31 9.10
CA THR A 354 20.25 -12.87 8.92
C THR A 354 20.35 -13.86 7.77
N ASP A 355 19.21 -14.38 7.31
CA ASP A 355 19.16 -15.33 6.21
C ASP A 355 19.54 -14.64 4.89
N PRO A 356 20.15 -15.36 3.94
CA PRO A 356 20.27 -14.88 2.58
C PRO A 356 18.88 -14.59 2.01
N GLU A 357 18.84 -13.66 1.07
CA GLU A 357 17.60 -13.36 0.36
C GLU A 357 17.43 -14.33 -0.79
N SER A 358 16.21 -14.86 -0.97
CA SER A 358 15.95 -15.78 -2.06
C SER A 358 16.17 -15.11 -3.42
N THR A 359 16.94 -15.79 -4.27
CA THR A 359 17.16 -15.44 -5.68
C THR A 359 16.15 -16.08 -6.62
N THR A 360 15.27 -16.96 -6.11
CA THR A 360 14.39 -17.81 -6.90
C THR A 360 12.91 -17.75 -6.51
N ALA A 361 12.54 -17.23 -5.34
CA ALA A 361 11.13 -17.16 -4.92
C ALA A 361 10.39 -15.98 -5.60
N TYR A 362 9.92 -16.18 -6.83
CA TYR A 362 9.26 -15.15 -7.64
C TYR A 362 8.00 -15.67 -8.33
N ASP A 363 7.12 -14.73 -8.65
CA ASP A 363 6.04 -14.89 -9.63
C ASP A 363 5.02 -15.96 -9.23
N VAL A 364 4.14 -15.62 -8.29
CA VAL A 364 2.98 -16.45 -7.94
C VAL A 364 1.70 -15.68 -8.14
N THR A 365 0.73 -16.30 -8.80
CA THR A 365 -0.59 -15.73 -9.07
C THR A 365 -1.68 -16.55 -8.37
N LEU A 366 -2.56 -15.91 -7.62
CA LEU A 366 -3.77 -16.51 -7.07
C LEU A 366 -4.99 -15.78 -7.62
N ILE A 367 -5.88 -16.48 -8.33
CA ILE A 367 -7.10 -15.93 -8.92
C ILE A 367 -8.30 -16.73 -8.44
N ASP A 368 -9.35 -16.04 -7.96
CA ASP A 368 -10.63 -16.64 -7.57
C ASP A 368 -10.48 -17.81 -6.56
N CYS A 369 -9.50 -17.69 -5.66
CA CYS A 369 -9.19 -18.68 -4.65
C CYS A 369 -10.03 -18.47 -3.37
N THR A 370 -10.47 -19.56 -2.76
CA THR A 370 -11.31 -19.54 -1.56
C THR A 370 -10.70 -20.38 -0.44
N ALA A 371 -10.52 -19.78 0.73
CA ALA A 371 -10.17 -20.47 1.97
C ALA A 371 -11.41 -20.55 2.88
N VAL A 372 -11.77 -21.76 3.29
CA VAL A 372 -12.96 -22.03 4.12
C VAL A 372 -12.55 -22.72 5.41
N GLU A 373 -12.84 -22.06 6.52
CA GLU A 373 -12.64 -22.50 7.89
C GLU A 373 -11.24 -23.12 8.15
N PRO A 374 -10.13 -22.38 7.97
CA PRO A 374 -8.82 -22.89 8.38
C PRO A 374 -8.82 -23.32 9.85
N VAL A 375 -8.23 -24.47 10.18
CA VAL A 375 -8.24 -25.05 11.55
C VAL A 375 -6.88 -25.57 11.97
N PHE A 376 -6.62 -25.64 13.27
CA PHE A 376 -5.45 -26.35 13.82
C PHE A 376 -5.53 -27.83 13.45
N ASN A 377 -4.37 -28.45 13.20
CA ASN A 377 -4.24 -29.86 12.86
C ASN A 377 -3.07 -30.47 13.64
N SER A 378 -3.32 -31.55 14.36
CA SER A 378 -2.34 -32.22 15.22
C SER A 378 -1.22 -32.93 14.47
N LEU A 379 -1.32 -33.07 13.14
CA LEU A 379 -0.19 -33.56 12.34
C LEU A 379 1.01 -32.61 12.41
N TYR A 380 0.79 -31.31 12.68
CA TYR A 380 1.84 -30.33 12.89
C TYR A 380 1.49 -29.47 14.11
N ASP A 381 2.18 -29.71 15.21
CA ASP A 381 1.99 -28.99 16.46
C ASP A 381 2.52 -27.56 16.36
N GLY A 382 1.67 -26.60 16.74
CA GLY A 382 2.04 -25.18 16.80
C GLY A 382 1.95 -24.43 15.46
N ILE A 383 1.70 -25.09 14.33
CA ILE A 383 1.30 -24.35 13.13
C ILE A 383 -0.09 -23.72 13.36
N THR A 384 -0.23 -22.46 12.98
CA THR A 384 -1.45 -21.69 13.26
C THR A 384 -2.29 -21.50 12.00
N PRO A 385 -3.63 -21.46 12.11
CA PRO A 385 -4.50 -21.44 10.93
C PRO A 385 -4.41 -20.14 10.14
N ARG A 386 -4.39 -20.20 8.80
CA ARG A 386 -4.30 -19.04 7.91
C ARG A 386 -5.12 -19.24 6.65
N ALA A 387 -5.75 -18.18 6.17
CA ALA A 387 -6.34 -18.16 4.84
C ALA A 387 -5.25 -17.97 3.76
N LEU A 388 -4.30 -17.06 3.99
CA LEU A 388 -3.19 -16.79 3.06
C LEU A 388 -1.93 -16.39 3.83
N VAL A 389 -0.80 -16.99 3.46
CA VAL A 389 0.52 -16.61 3.97
C VAL A 389 1.46 -16.40 2.80
N ILE A 390 2.16 -15.26 2.79
CA ILE A 390 3.20 -14.96 1.80
C ILE A 390 4.48 -14.60 2.55
N SER A 391 5.51 -15.42 2.34
CA SER A 391 6.83 -15.33 2.96
C SER A 391 7.91 -15.51 1.89
N ALA A 392 8.99 -14.73 1.94
CA ALA A 392 10.13 -14.71 1.00
C ALA A 392 9.80 -14.39 -0.48
N TYR A 393 8.65 -14.82 -1.00
CA TYR A 393 8.23 -14.63 -2.37
C TYR A 393 8.08 -13.16 -2.75
N LYS A 394 8.47 -12.87 -3.99
CA LYS A 394 8.38 -11.55 -4.60
C LYS A 394 7.52 -11.59 -5.84
N ASN A 395 6.90 -10.46 -6.16
CA ASN A 395 6.00 -10.33 -7.31
C ASN A 395 4.81 -11.31 -7.22
N VAL A 396 4.02 -11.18 -6.15
CA VAL A 396 2.83 -12.01 -5.93
C VAL A 396 1.58 -11.22 -6.27
N TYR A 397 0.71 -11.79 -7.10
CA TYR A 397 -0.56 -11.20 -7.51
C TYR A 397 -1.74 -12.04 -7.02
N VAL A 398 -2.62 -11.43 -6.23
CA VAL A 398 -3.83 -12.05 -5.71
C VAL A 398 -5.04 -11.28 -6.22
N SER A 399 -5.97 -11.95 -6.89
CA SER A 399 -7.21 -11.36 -7.38
C SER A 399 -8.44 -12.21 -7.04
N GLY A 400 -9.51 -11.59 -6.54
CA GLY A 400 -10.78 -12.31 -6.28
C GLY A 400 -10.72 -13.33 -5.13
N PHE A 401 -9.96 -13.04 -4.07
CA PHE A 401 -9.74 -13.97 -2.97
C PHE A 401 -10.89 -13.92 -1.94
N THR A 402 -11.33 -15.09 -1.46
CA THR A 402 -12.38 -15.18 -0.43
C THR A 402 -11.90 -15.99 0.78
N ALA A 403 -11.95 -15.39 1.98
CA ALA A 403 -11.67 -16.04 3.25
C ALA A 403 -12.94 -16.12 4.11
N ILE A 404 -13.37 -17.33 4.45
CA ILE A 404 -14.56 -17.59 5.26
C ILE A 404 -14.13 -18.31 6.53
N GLY A 405 -14.28 -17.65 7.67
CA GLY A 405 -14.03 -18.21 8.99
C GLY A 405 -15.32 -18.70 9.67
N ASN A 406 -15.13 -19.51 10.71
CA ASN A 406 -16.16 -19.91 11.66
C ASN A 406 -16.10 -18.96 12.87
N PRO A 407 -17.15 -18.13 13.11
CA PRO A 407 -17.15 -17.16 14.21
C PRO A 407 -16.93 -17.75 15.61
N GLU A 408 -17.27 -19.03 15.79
CA GLU A 408 -17.14 -19.72 17.07
C GLU A 408 -15.78 -20.38 17.27
N TYR A 409 -15.01 -20.56 16.19
CA TYR A 409 -13.71 -21.22 16.23
C TYR A 409 -12.65 -20.31 16.84
N ASP A 410 -11.86 -20.86 17.76
CA ASP A 410 -10.73 -20.13 18.37
C ASP A 410 -9.51 -20.18 17.44
N TYR A 411 -9.25 -19.07 16.77
CA TYR A 411 -8.07 -18.89 15.92
C TYR A 411 -6.80 -18.52 16.73
N GLY A 412 -6.88 -18.46 18.05
CA GLY A 412 -5.75 -18.16 18.93
C GLY A 412 -5.17 -16.77 18.77
N GLY A 413 -5.99 -15.79 18.33
CA GLY A 413 -5.53 -14.41 18.10
C GLY A 413 -4.55 -14.26 16.93
N ASN A 414 -4.44 -15.27 16.07
CA ASN A 414 -3.56 -15.22 14.90
C ASN A 414 -4.13 -14.38 13.75
N PRO A 415 -3.30 -13.85 12.83
CA PRO A 415 -3.78 -13.19 11.62
C PRO A 415 -4.52 -14.14 10.67
N VAL A 416 -5.49 -13.64 9.91
CA VAL A 416 -6.16 -14.41 8.83
C VAL A 416 -5.28 -14.47 7.59
N VAL A 417 -4.77 -13.32 7.17
CA VAL A 417 -3.79 -13.13 6.09
C VAL A 417 -2.49 -12.55 6.68
N ALA A 418 -1.35 -13.14 6.34
CA ALA A 418 -0.05 -12.69 6.80
C ALA A 418 0.93 -12.48 5.63
N LEU A 419 1.38 -11.24 5.45
CA LEU A 419 2.48 -10.89 4.53
C LEU A 419 3.72 -10.60 5.38
N GLN A 420 4.75 -11.44 5.25
CA GLN A 420 5.84 -11.48 6.23
C GLN A 420 7.16 -11.96 5.64
N TYR A 421 8.20 -12.02 6.48
CA TYR A 421 9.47 -12.68 6.20
C TYR A 421 10.05 -12.36 4.81
N ARG A 422 10.43 -11.09 4.58
CA ARG A 422 11.07 -10.60 3.33
C ARG A 422 10.22 -10.68 2.05
N SER A 423 8.95 -11.05 2.12
CA SER A 423 8.08 -11.01 0.94
C SER A 423 7.94 -9.58 0.41
N GLN A 424 7.92 -9.39 -0.91
CA GLN A 424 7.95 -8.03 -1.49
C GLN A 424 7.15 -7.92 -2.79
N ASN A 425 6.67 -6.71 -3.10
CA ASN A 425 5.95 -6.44 -4.35
C ASN A 425 4.70 -7.33 -4.46
N ILE A 426 3.80 -7.16 -3.49
CA ILE A 426 2.58 -7.96 -3.36
C ILE A 426 1.39 -7.09 -3.73
N THR A 427 0.54 -7.58 -4.62
CA THR A 427 -0.73 -6.93 -4.97
C THR A 427 -1.88 -7.85 -4.59
N ILE A 428 -2.78 -7.36 -3.75
CA ILE A 428 -4.06 -7.98 -3.42
C ILE A 428 -5.17 -7.08 -3.96
N ASN A 429 -5.98 -7.59 -4.87
CA ASN A 429 -7.05 -6.88 -5.54
C ASN A 429 -8.36 -7.69 -5.47
N GLY A 430 -9.39 -7.22 -4.77
CA GLY A 430 -10.61 -8.02 -4.62
C GLY A 430 -10.43 -9.10 -3.56
N ILE A 431 -10.38 -8.73 -2.28
CA ILE A 431 -10.37 -9.71 -1.17
C ILE A 431 -11.59 -9.55 -0.27
N LYS A 432 -12.26 -10.66 0.05
CA LYS A 432 -13.41 -10.71 0.96
C LYS A 432 -13.10 -11.55 2.18
N ILE A 433 -13.24 -10.99 3.38
CA ILE A 433 -12.94 -11.69 4.64
C ILE A 433 -14.15 -11.60 5.57
N ARG A 434 -14.59 -12.73 6.12
CA ARG A 434 -15.67 -12.77 7.13
C ARG A 434 -15.52 -13.89 8.13
N GLY A 435 -16.07 -13.71 9.31
CA GLY A 435 -16.29 -14.78 10.29
C GLY A 435 -15.08 -15.17 11.13
N PHE A 436 -13.97 -14.42 11.10
CA PHE A 436 -12.79 -14.69 11.94
C PHE A 436 -12.83 -13.93 13.28
N LYS A 437 -13.95 -14.00 14.02
CA LYS A 437 -14.18 -13.18 15.23
C LYS A 437 -13.14 -13.38 16.34
N LYS A 438 -12.49 -14.54 16.40
CA LYS A 438 -11.43 -14.86 17.40
C LYS A 438 -10.01 -14.84 16.81
N ALA A 439 -9.84 -14.35 15.59
CA ALA A 439 -8.52 -14.00 15.05
C ALA A 439 -8.04 -12.67 15.65
N GLY A 440 -6.74 -12.36 15.52
CA GLY A 440 -6.19 -11.11 16.04
C GLY A 440 -6.33 -9.94 15.07
N VAL A 441 -6.27 -10.23 13.77
CA VAL A 441 -6.32 -9.25 12.68
C VAL A 441 -6.66 -9.94 11.36
N ASP A 442 -7.39 -9.28 10.47
CA ASP A 442 -7.73 -9.84 9.16
C ASP A 442 -6.50 -9.84 8.23
N ILE A 443 -5.84 -8.70 8.04
CA ILE A 443 -4.62 -8.61 7.20
C ILE A 443 -3.46 -8.02 8.01
N ASN A 444 -2.39 -8.79 8.19
CA ASN A 444 -1.18 -8.36 8.87
C ASN A 444 -0.01 -8.22 7.90
N LEU A 445 0.60 -7.02 7.87
CA LEU A 445 1.85 -6.75 7.19
C LEU A 445 2.98 -6.70 8.22
N SER A 446 3.80 -7.73 8.29
CA SER A 446 4.86 -7.82 9.30
C SER A 446 5.99 -6.84 9.00
N GLY A 447 6.41 -6.11 10.03
CA GLY A 447 7.50 -5.14 9.99
C GLY A 447 8.83 -5.66 10.54
N GLY A 448 9.74 -4.74 10.85
CA GLY A 448 11.06 -5.06 11.40
C GLY A 448 12.14 -5.29 10.33
N ALA A 449 13.21 -5.97 10.72
CA ALA A 449 14.40 -6.16 9.86
C ALA A 449 14.16 -7.11 8.68
N ASN A 450 13.20 -8.04 8.80
CA ASN A 450 12.75 -8.97 7.76
C ASN A 450 11.30 -8.71 7.34
N LYS A 451 10.92 -7.44 7.32
CA LYS A 451 9.59 -6.95 6.93
C LYS A 451 9.16 -7.45 5.55
N THR A 452 7.85 -7.41 5.31
CA THR A 452 7.33 -7.32 3.94
C THR A 452 7.48 -5.88 3.40
N ASP A 453 7.51 -5.68 2.08
CA ASP A 453 7.62 -4.34 1.48
C ASP A 453 6.88 -4.24 0.13
N HIS A 454 6.60 -3.00 -0.31
CA HIS A 454 5.91 -2.69 -1.57
C HIS A 454 4.57 -3.44 -1.71
N VAL A 455 3.65 -3.18 -0.79
CA VAL A 455 2.36 -3.87 -0.71
C VAL A 455 1.24 -2.97 -1.24
N LYS A 456 0.38 -3.53 -2.09
CA LYS A 456 -0.84 -2.88 -2.59
C LYS A 456 -2.05 -3.73 -2.21
N ILE A 457 -2.99 -3.16 -1.48
CA ILE A 457 -4.27 -3.78 -1.14
C ILE A 457 -5.38 -2.88 -1.69
N SER A 458 -6.20 -3.43 -2.56
CA SER A 458 -7.28 -2.68 -3.21
C SER A 458 -8.55 -3.50 -3.36
N ASN A 459 -9.70 -2.83 -3.40
CA ASN A 459 -11.01 -3.46 -3.63
C ASN A 459 -11.28 -4.57 -2.59
N PHE A 460 -11.32 -4.22 -1.30
CA PHE A 460 -11.45 -5.22 -0.23
C PHE A 460 -12.72 -5.02 0.59
N ASP A 461 -13.32 -6.14 1.02
CA ASP A 461 -14.49 -6.16 1.91
C ASP A 461 -14.18 -7.03 3.14
N ILE A 462 -14.22 -6.43 4.32
CA ILE A 462 -14.08 -7.14 5.60
C ILE A 462 -15.40 -7.01 6.35
N TYR A 463 -16.03 -8.14 6.66
CA TYR A 463 -17.39 -8.17 7.19
C TYR A 463 -17.51 -9.09 8.40
N HIS A 464 -17.78 -8.51 9.57
CA HIS A 464 -17.95 -9.21 10.85
C HIS A 464 -16.84 -10.25 11.10
N SER A 465 -15.60 -9.77 11.12
CA SER A 465 -14.40 -10.59 11.19
C SER A 465 -13.54 -10.24 12.41
N ALA A 466 -12.22 -10.17 12.27
CA ALA A 466 -11.30 -9.94 13.38
C ALA A 466 -11.51 -8.54 14.01
N PRO A 467 -11.10 -8.33 15.28
CA PRO A 467 -11.19 -7.03 15.95
C PRO A 467 -10.27 -5.97 15.33
N LYS A 468 -9.33 -6.36 14.45
CA LYS A 468 -8.49 -5.43 13.68
C LYS A 468 -8.61 -5.75 12.20
N GLY A 469 -8.88 -4.75 11.36
CA GLY A 469 -8.95 -4.94 9.91
C GLY A 469 -7.56 -5.16 9.29
N ILE A 470 -6.83 -4.07 9.09
CA ILE A 470 -5.48 -4.09 8.49
C ILE A 470 -4.46 -3.55 9.50
N SER A 471 -3.42 -4.33 9.78
CA SER A 471 -2.30 -3.93 10.63
C SER A 471 -1.01 -3.83 9.83
N ILE A 472 -0.34 -2.68 9.91
CA ILE A 472 0.95 -2.42 9.26
C ILE A 472 2.05 -2.44 10.33
N GLY A 473 3.11 -3.19 10.11
CA GLY A 473 4.28 -3.25 10.99
C GLY A 473 5.23 -2.06 10.86
N GLY A 474 6.18 -1.95 11.79
CA GLY A 474 7.21 -0.92 11.77
C GLY A 474 8.17 -1.06 10.58
N GLY A 475 8.64 0.07 10.03
CA GLY A 475 9.62 0.10 8.93
C GLY A 475 9.04 -0.10 7.52
N LEU A 476 7.71 -0.25 7.39
CA LEU A 476 7.02 -0.28 6.09
C LEU A 476 6.67 1.13 5.64
N TYR A 477 7.18 1.53 4.47
CA TYR A 477 6.96 2.88 3.92
C TYR A 477 6.25 2.87 2.56
N ASN A 478 6.21 1.73 1.87
CA ASN A 478 5.60 1.57 0.55
C ASN A 478 4.34 0.68 0.66
N VAL A 479 3.26 1.23 1.23
CA VAL A 479 1.98 0.53 1.37
C VAL A 479 0.85 1.38 0.81
N ASN A 480 0.07 0.81 -0.12
CA ASN A 480 -1.11 1.42 -0.70
C ASN A 480 -2.37 0.65 -0.29
N ILE A 481 -3.33 1.33 0.32
CA ILE A 481 -4.63 0.78 0.73
C ILE A 481 -5.73 1.59 0.05
N MET A 482 -6.52 0.97 -0.82
CA MET A 482 -7.45 1.68 -1.68
C MET A 482 -8.81 0.99 -1.81
N ASN A 483 -9.89 1.78 -1.93
CA ASN A 483 -11.24 1.31 -2.23
C ASN A 483 -11.69 0.10 -1.39
N GLY A 484 -11.85 0.30 -0.08
CA GLY A 484 -12.16 -0.79 0.84
C GLY A 484 -13.31 -0.50 1.78
N THR A 485 -14.02 -1.55 2.17
CA THR A 485 -15.12 -1.50 3.14
C THR A 485 -14.82 -2.45 4.28
N MET A 486 -14.86 -1.96 5.52
CA MET A 486 -14.71 -2.78 6.73
C MET A 486 -15.90 -2.51 7.65
N ILE A 487 -16.66 -3.55 7.99
CA ILE A 487 -17.81 -3.47 8.89
C ILE A 487 -17.60 -4.48 10.02
N ALA A 488 -17.41 -3.97 11.23
CA ALA A 488 -17.24 -4.78 12.44
C ALA A 488 -18.47 -4.69 13.36
N ASP A 489 -18.52 -5.61 14.32
CA ASP A 489 -19.51 -5.67 15.41
C ASP A 489 -18.73 -5.60 16.73
N GLY A 490 -18.21 -4.41 17.06
CA GLY A 490 -17.33 -4.18 18.21
C GLY A 490 -15.84 -4.41 17.93
N GLY A 491 -15.33 -3.93 16.80
CA GLY A 491 -13.90 -4.01 16.48
C GLY A 491 -13.07 -2.96 17.23
N THR A 492 -11.78 -3.20 17.39
CA THR A 492 -10.85 -2.25 18.04
C THR A 492 -10.33 -1.17 17.09
N VAL A 493 -9.89 -1.55 15.89
CA VAL A 493 -9.38 -0.58 14.88
C VAL A 493 -9.50 -1.11 13.45
N GLY A 494 -9.99 -0.29 12.53
CA GLY A 494 -10.05 -0.63 11.11
C GLY A 494 -8.64 -0.73 10.49
N ILE A 495 -7.91 0.39 10.40
CA ILE A 495 -6.51 0.41 9.94
C ILE A 495 -5.57 0.84 11.08
N GLN A 496 -4.57 0.02 11.39
CA GLN A 496 -3.51 0.36 12.34
C GLN A 496 -2.17 0.51 11.62
N THR A 497 -1.51 1.66 11.77
CA THR A 497 -0.14 1.88 11.27
C THR A 497 0.73 2.65 12.26
N PRO A 498 1.99 2.22 12.50
CA PRO A 498 2.92 2.88 13.42
C PRO A 498 3.53 4.15 12.83
N ASN A 499 3.35 4.40 11.53
CA ASN A 499 3.88 5.58 10.83
C ASN A 499 2.81 6.19 9.91
N SER A 500 3.11 7.36 9.34
CA SER A 500 2.20 8.12 8.48
C SER A 500 2.54 7.99 6.98
N GLN A 501 3.24 6.93 6.56
CA GLN A 501 3.74 6.78 5.19
C GLN A 501 2.78 6.02 4.26
N ALA A 502 1.84 5.23 4.80
CA ALA A 502 0.86 4.54 3.98
C ALA A 502 -0.01 5.52 3.17
N VAL A 503 -0.23 5.20 1.89
CA VAL A 503 -1.24 5.84 1.04
C VAL A 503 -2.58 5.17 1.33
N VAL A 504 -3.60 5.96 1.65
CA VAL A 504 -4.94 5.47 1.99
C VAL A 504 -5.98 6.31 1.26
N VAL A 505 -6.80 5.67 0.42
CA VAL A 505 -7.78 6.37 -0.43
C VAL A 505 -9.09 5.58 -0.53
N GLY A 506 -10.22 6.23 -0.24
CA GLY A 506 -11.55 5.64 -0.44
C GLY A 506 -11.81 4.41 0.43
N VAL A 507 -11.42 4.46 1.71
CA VAL A 507 -11.68 3.36 2.65
C VAL A 507 -12.73 3.77 3.67
N LEU A 508 -13.73 2.91 3.85
CA LEU A 508 -14.74 3.01 4.90
C LEU A 508 -14.45 1.97 5.98
N ALA A 509 -14.52 2.38 7.25
CA ALA A 509 -14.42 1.47 8.39
C ALA A 509 -15.49 1.85 9.43
N GLU A 510 -16.43 0.94 9.69
CA GLU A 510 -17.56 1.12 10.59
C GLU A 510 -17.62 0.01 11.64
N GLY A 511 -18.16 0.32 12.81
CA GLY A 511 -18.28 -0.63 13.92
C GLY A 511 -16.96 -0.95 14.63
N TYR A 512 -15.94 -0.12 14.44
CA TYR A 512 -14.67 -0.14 15.18
C TYR A 512 -14.60 1.03 16.18
N ASP A 513 -13.92 0.87 17.32
CA ASP A 513 -13.66 1.96 18.28
C ASP A 513 -12.90 3.14 17.63
N ALA A 514 -12.01 2.82 16.67
CA ALA A 514 -11.40 3.77 15.75
C ALA A 514 -11.41 3.23 14.31
N ALA A 515 -11.84 4.05 13.35
CA ALA A 515 -11.75 3.71 11.94
C ALA A 515 -10.28 3.56 11.50
N ALA A 516 -9.39 4.40 12.01
CA ALA A 516 -7.94 4.28 11.82
C ALA A 516 -7.15 4.72 13.06
N SER A 517 -5.96 4.15 13.24
CA SER A 517 -4.93 4.58 14.20
C SER A 517 -3.60 4.76 13.46
N ILE A 518 -3.20 6.02 13.24
CA ILE A 518 -1.99 6.37 12.49
C ILE A 518 -1.00 7.04 13.43
N LYS A 519 0.16 6.40 13.68
CA LYS A 519 1.19 6.88 14.63
C LYS A 519 0.61 7.23 16.02
N GLY A 520 -0.32 6.39 16.49
CA GLY A 520 -1.01 6.56 17.78
C GLY A 520 -2.16 7.58 17.79
N GLN A 521 -2.39 8.31 16.69
CA GLN A 521 -3.55 9.20 16.56
C GLN A 521 -4.74 8.42 16.02
N THR A 522 -5.87 8.47 16.73
CA THR A 522 -7.10 7.78 16.33
C THR A 522 -8.02 8.67 15.51
N TYR A 523 -8.70 8.07 14.54
CA TYR A 523 -9.63 8.73 13.64
C TYR A 523 -10.96 7.97 13.66
N GLN A 524 -12.07 8.71 13.73
CA GLN A 524 -13.43 8.15 13.64
C GLN A 524 -13.85 7.87 12.19
N GLN A 525 -13.12 8.42 11.22
CA GLN A 525 -13.24 8.13 9.80
C GLN A 525 -11.84 7.95 9.21
N VAL A 526 -11.68 7.04 8.26
CA VAL A 526 -10.36 6.82 7.65
C VAL A 526 -9.98 8.07 6.81
N PRO A 527 -8.82 8.71 7.06
CA PRO A 527 -8.42 9.88 6.29
C PRO A 527 -7.98 9.51 4.88
N VAL A 528 -8.15 10.46 3.94
CA VAL A 528 -7.44 10.40 2.65
C VAL A 528 -5.99 10.82 2.89
N SER A 529 -5.07 9.89 2.68
CA SER A 529 -3.63 10.08 2.87
C SER A 529 -2.91 9.84 1.54
N LEU A 530 -2.35 10.89 0.96
CA LEU A 530 -1.50 10.83 -0.23
C LEU A 530 -0.04 11.12 0.14
N LYS A 531 0.91 10.63 -0.66
CA LYS A 531 2.35 10.88 -0.54
C LYS A 531 2.91 11.36 -1.87
N GLY A 532 3.96 12.19 -1.81
CA GLY A 532 4.54 12.82 -3.00
C GLY A 532 3.92 14.17 -3.33
N GLY A 533 4.49 14.85 -4.32
CA GLY A 533 4.02 16.16 -4.77
C GLY A 533 2.59 16.08 -5.31
N ALA A 534 1.73 16.99 -4.88
CA ALA A 534 0.30 16.92 -5.15
C ALA A 534 -0.10 17.82 -6.33
N GLN A 535 -0.88 17.28 -7.25
CA GLN A 535 -1.49 18.03 -8.35
C GLN A 535 -3.00 17.79 -8.34
N ILE A 536 -3.77 18.80 -7.95
CA ILE A 536 -5.20 18.65 -7.63
C ILE A 536 -6.01 19.67 -8.42
N ALA A 537 -7.01 19.20 -9.18
CA ALA A 537 -7.91 20.05 -9.97
C ALA A 537 -7.18 21.04 -10.90
N THR A 538 -6.04 20.62 -11.47
CA THR A 538 -5.24 21.41 -12.42
C THR A 538 -5.23 20.71 -13.78
N THR A 539 -5.31 21.49 -14.87
CA THR A 539 -5.18 20.95 -16.24
C THR A 539 -3.72 20.68 -16.62
N SER A 540 -2.78 21.35 -15.96
CA SER A 540 -1.36 21.37 -16.30
C SER A 540 -0.54 21.94 -15.13
N GLY A 541 0.62 21.36 -14.83
CA GLY A 541 1.55 21.89 -13.86
C GLY A 541 2.52 20.83 -13.36
N PHE A 542 3.33 21.17 -12.35
CA PHE A 542 4.38 20.29 -11.83
C PHE A 542 4.59 20.55 -10.33
N ALA A 543 4.47 19.53 -9.50
CA ALA A 543 4.84 19.56 -8.08
C ALA A 543 6.05 18.65 -7.87
N PHE A 544 7.26 19.22 -7.92
CA PHE A 544 8.50 18.43 -7.98
C PHE A 544 8.91 17.81 -6.65
N GLU A 545 8.59 18.47 -5.54
CA GLU A 545 8.97 17.98 -4.22
C GLU A 545 7.83 17.21 -3.55
N PRO A 546 8.13 16.16 -2.76
CA PRO A 546 7.11 15.36 -2.07
C PRO A 546 6.19 16.14 -1.12
N SER A 547 6.59 17.36 -0.74
CA SER A 547 5.87 18.27 0.15
C SER A 547 5.28 19.49 -0.55
N SER A 548 5.33 19.55 -1.89
CA SER A 548 4.77 20.66 -2.66
C SER A 548 3.41 20.33 -3.26
N ALA A 549 2.63 21.36 -3.57
CA ALA A 549 1.30 21.21 -4.13
C ALA A 549 0.99 22.26 -5.21
N VAL A 550 0.28 21.80 -6.23
CA VAL A 550 -0.34 22.61 -7.28
C VAL A 550 -1.85 22.35 -7.24
N ILE A 551 -2.64 23.39 -6.98
CA ILE A 551 -4.09 23.23 -6.74
C ILE A 551 -4.89 24.26 -7.55
N ALA A 552 -5.90 23.81 -8.29
CA ALA A 552 -6.88 24.68 -8.97
C ALA A 552 -6.25 25.74 -9.90
N GLY A 553 -5.21 25.37 -10.65
CA GLY A 553 -4.52 26.30 -11.56
C GLY A 553 -4.45 25.80 -13.01
N THR A 554 -3.94 26.66 -13.90
CA THR A 554 -3.83 26.40 -15.35
C THR A 554 -2.54 26.98 -15.95
N GLY A 555 -2.10 26.46 -17.11
CA GLY A 555 -0.95 26.99 -17.85
C GLY A 555 0.41 26.67 -17.22
N ASP A 556 0.79 25.40 -17.13
CA ASP A 556 2.15 24.92 -16.79
C ASP A 556 2.78 25.50 -15.51
N ILE A 557 1.96 25.71 -14.48
CA ILE A 557 2.41 26.16 -13.17
C ILE A 557 3.37 25.16 -12.49
N THR A 558 4.37 25.66 -11.78
CA THR A 558 5.48 24.84 -11.26
C THR A 558 5.77 25.12 -9.79
N ALA A 559 5.62 24.13 -8.92
CA ALA A 559 6.06 24.18 -7.53
C ALA A 559 7.37 23.37 -7.35
N LYS A 560 8.51 24.06 -7.41
CA LYS A 560 9.86 23.49 -7.24
C LYS A 560 10.40 23.86 -5.85
N GLY A 561 10.96 22.90 -5.13
CA GLY A 561 11.45 23.09 -3.75
C GLY A 561 10.41 22.76 -2.66
N GLU A 562 10.90 22.51 -1.44
CA GLU A 562 10.11 21.90 -0.36
C GLU A 562 9.05 22.85 0.19
N ARG A 563 7.89 22.30 0.61
CA ARG A 563 6.83 23.07 1.28
C ARG A 563 6.30 24.25 0.46
N ASN A 564 6.23 24.09 -0.86
CA ASN A 564 5.76 25.12 -1.78
C ASN A 564 4.34 24.86 -2.26
N ALA A 565 3.56 25.92 -2.46
CA ALA A 565 2.20 25.81 -2.96
C ALA A 565 1.89 26.88 -4.03
N VAL A 566 1.29 26.42 -5.13
CA VAL A 566 0.71 27.29 -6.16
C VAL A 566 -0.78 26.99 -6.25
N ILE A 567 -1.63 27.91 -5.80
CA ILE A 567 -3.07 27.70 -5.64
C ILE A 567 -3.85 28.74 -6.46
N GLY A 568 -4.86 28.32 -7.22
CA GLY A 568 -5.74 29.27 -7.92
C GLY A 568 -5.00 30.19 -8.88
N SER A 569 -3.89 29.74 -9.47
CA SER A 569 -2.98 30.57 -10.25
C SER A 569 -2.84 30.08 -11.69
N SER A 570 -2.35 30.95 -12.58
CA SER A 570 -2.33 30.71 -14.02
C SER A 570 -1.07 31.21 -14.71
N GLY A 571 -0.93 30.95 -16.02
CA GLY A 571 0.03 31.61 -16.91
C GLY A 571 1.50 31.30 -16.64
N GLY A 572 1.82 30.11 -16.14
CA GLY A 572 3.20 29.67 -15.93
C GLY A 572 3.76 30.02 -14.56
N SER A 573 2.90 30.42 -13.61
CA SER A 573 3.32 30.75 -12.25
C SER A 573 4.20 29.68 -11.61
N SER A 574 5.30 30.10 -10.97
CA SER A 574 6.30 29.16 -10.46
C SER A 574 6.89 29.56 -9.11
N THR A 575 7.26 28.58 -8.29
CA THR A 575 8.01 28.79 -7.04
C THR A 575 9.33 28.06 -7.04
N GLU A 576 10.33 28.64 -6.38
CA GLU A 576 11.62 28.04 -6.03
C GLU A 576 11.93 28.26 -4.53
N GLY A 577 12.94 27.56 -3.99
CA GLY A 577 13.31 27.62 -2.58
C GLY A 577 12.32 26.85 -1.69
N SER A 578 12.09 27.30 -0.46
CA SER A 578 11.20 26.62 0.50
C SER A 578 10.19 27.56 1.14
N ARG A 579 9.01 27.06 1.51
CA ARG A 579 7.92 27.87 2.10
C ARG A 579 7.47 29.03 1.18
N ALA A 580 7.40 28.76 -0.12
CA ALA A 580 6.94 29.69 -1.13
C ALA A 580 5.45 29.47 -1.45
N PHE A 581 4.70 30.57 -1.54
CA PHE A 581 3.26 30.53 -1.79
C PHE A 581 2.84 31.52 -2.87
N ILE A 582 2.16 31.05 -3.90
CA ILE A 582 1.53 31.90 -4.93
C ILE A 582 0.05 31.59 -4.96
N THR A 583 -0.78 32.63 -4.81
CA THR A 583 -2.23 32.48 -4.89
C THR A 583 -2.92 33.57 -5.69
N ALA A 584 -4.02 33.18 -6.36
CA ALA A 584 -4.86 34.08 -7.16
C ALA A 584 -4.06 34.95 -8.15
N SER A 585 -3.03 34.37 -8.77
CA SER A 585 -2.07 35.13 -9.57
C SER A 585 -1.91 34.56 -10.97
N ASN A 586 -1.43 35.38 -11.91
CA ASN A 586 -1.16 35.00 -13.28
C ASN A 586 0.31 35.30 -13.62
N ASN A 587 1.03 34.35 -14.24
CA ASN A 587 2.41 34.55 -14.68
C ASN A 587 3.33 35.15 -13.60
N SER A 588 3.18 34.70 -12.36
CA SER A 588 3.92 35.23 -11.20
C SER A 588 4.93 34.21 -10.69
N HIS A 589 6.13 34.67 -10.34
CA HIS A 589 7.29 33.81 -10.09
C HIS A 589 7.98 34.14 -8.77
N ILE A 590 8.26 33.13 -7.96
CA ILE A 590 9.22 33.20 -6.86
C ILE A 590 10.50 32.49 -7.33
N LYS A 591 11.65 33.18 -7.29
CA LYS A 591 12.94 32.66 -7.80
C LYS A 591 14.02 32.62 -6.74
N GLY A 592 14.99 31.72 -6.92
CA GLY A 592 16.14 31.58 -6.01
C GLY A 592 15.87 30.66 -4.83
N ASN A 593 16.92 30.30 -4.10
CA ASN A 593 16.89 29.24 -3.08
C ASN A 593 16.47 29.71 -1.67
N SER A 594 15.91 30.91 -1.55
CA SER A 594 15.56 31.50 -0.25
C SER A 594 14.22 30.98 0.30
N VAL A 595 13.82 31.47 1.49
CA VAL A 595 12.65 30.96 2.22
C VAL A 595 11.56 32.00 2.44
N SER A 596 10.35 31.53 2.73
CA SER A 596 9.25 32.33 3.28
C SER A 596 8.83 33.51 2.39
N ARG A 597 8.32 33.20 1.19
CA ARG A 597 7.98 34.20 0.16
C ARG A 597 6.57 34.00 -0.33
N THR A 598 5.80 35.08 -0.41
CA THR A 598 4.39 35.01 -0.80
C THR A 598 4.03 36.04 -1.86
N ILE A 599 3.36 35.60 -2.93
CA ILE A 599 2.74 36.48 -3.92
C ILE A 599 1.22 36.35 -3.83
N LEU A 600 0.53 37.50 -3.71
CA LEU A 600 -0.93 37.58 -3.59
C LEU A 600 -1.53 38.40 -4.74
N SER A 601 -2.59 37.89 -5.37
CA SER A 601 -3.47 38.65 -6.28
C SER A 601 -2.70 39.47 -7.34
N SER A 602 -1.80 38.81 -8.07
CA SER A 602 -0.80 39.49 -8.89
C SER A 602 -0.76 39.01 -10.32
N GLU A 603 -0.17 39.82 -11.20
CA GLU A 603 0.10 39.42 -12.57
C GLU A 603 1.49 39.85 -13.01
N SER A 604 2.25 38.93 -13.61
CA SER A 604 3.55 39.21 -14.25
C SER A 604 4.53 39.89 -13.30
N ILE A 605 4.73 39.33 -12.11
CA ILE A 605 5.73 39.79 -11.13
C ILE A 605 6.71 38.67 -10.76
N THR A 606 7.93 39.06 -10.39
CA THR A 606 8.94 38.15 -9.83
C THR A 606 9.30 38.61 -8.42
N LEU A 607 9.40 37.69 -7.46
CA LEU A 607 9.80 37.93 -6.07
C LEU A 607 11.02 37.06 -5.74
N GLU A 608 12.07 37.66 -5.17
CA GLU A 608 13.33 36.97 -4.85
C GLU A 608 13.67 37.06 -3.36
N GLU A 609 13.29 38.16 -2.72
CA GLU A 609 13.65 38.56 -1.37
C GLU A 609 13.00 37.68 -0.30
N PRO A 610 13.75 37.12 0.68
CA PRO A 610 13.18 36.30 1.75
C PRO A 610 12.27 37.07 2.69
N TYR A 611 11.40 36.34 3.41
CA TYR A 611 10.52 36.89 4.45
C TYR A 611 9.63 38.04 3.94
N THR A 612 9.22 37.97 2.67
CA THR A 612 8.41 39.01 2.03
C THR A 612 7.03 38.51 1.60
N VAL A 613 6.07 39.43 1.64
CA VAL A 613 4.78 39.30 0.97
C VAL A 613 4.68 40.43 -0.03
N ALA A 614 4.40 40.12 -1.29
CA ALA A 614 4.34 41.10 -2.36
C ALA A 614 3.08 40.94 -3.22
N GLY A 615 2.71 42.04 -3.88
CA GLY A 615 1.76 41.98 -4.96
C GLY A 615 1.84 43.14 -5.94
N GLY A 616 1.26 42.94 -7.12
CA GLY A 616 1.30 43.92 -8.20
C GLY A 616 0.83 43.44 -9.55
N TYR A 617 0.85 44.36 -10.51
CA TYR A 617 0.49 44.14 -11.91
C TYR A 617 1.63 44.65 -12.78
N GLN A 618 2.25 43.74 -13.56
CA GLN A 618 3.45 43.92 -14.39
C GLN A 618 4.75 44.29 -13.64
N SER A 619 4.64 44.74 -12.40
CA SER A 619 5.75 44.88 -11.46
C SER A 619 5.22 44.87 -10.03
N ILE A 620 6.08 44.62 -9.05
CA ILE A 620 5.73 44.74 -7.62
C ILE A 620 5.24 46.17 -7.35
N LYS A 621 4.03 46.30 -6.78
CA LYS A 621 3.41 47.59 -6.41
C LYS A 621 3.40 47.81 -4.91
N TRP A 622 3.44 46.74 -4.15
CA TRP A 622 3.61 46.79 -2.71
C TRP A 622 4.42 45.57 -2.27
N LEU A 623 5.24 45.77 -1.25
CA LEU A 623 6.05 44.74 -0.62
C LEU A 623 6.09 44.99 0.88
N LEU A 624 5.78 43.95 1.64
CA LEU A 624 5.88 43.92 3.09
C LEU A 624 7.04 43.01 3.44
N ASP A 625 8.06 43.60 4.07
CA ASP A 625 9.30 42.96 4.45
C ASP A 625 9.24 42.67 5.95
N SER A 626 9.12 41.39 6.29
CA SER A 626 9.01 40.95 7.68
C SER A 626 10.37 40.84 8.37
N LEU A 627 11.47 40.78 7.61
CA LEU A 627 12.81 40.71 8.18
C LEU A 627 13.18 42.04 8.85
N TYR A 628 12.80 43.15 8.24
CA TYR A 628 13.12 44.50 8.73
C TYR A 628 11.90 45.30 9.21
N GLY A 629 10.68 44.80 9.02
CA GLY A 629 9.45 45.51 9.39
C GLY A 629 9.11 46.67 8.44
N ASN A 630 9.55 46.59 7.18
CA ASN A 630 9.38 47.66 6.20
C ASN A 630 8.17 47.43 5.29
N GLY A 631 7.43 48.50 4.99
CA GLY A 631 6.37 48.51 3.98
C GLY A 631 6.73 49.45 2.84
N THR A 632 6.86 48.91 1.62
CA THR A 632 7.13 49.69 0.42
C THR A 632 5.89 49.75 -0.46
N PHE A 633 5.47 50.93 -0.88
CA PHE A 633 4.31 51.15 -1.75
C PHE A 633 4.71 52.03 -2.93
N ALA A 634 4.45 51.56 -4.15
CA ALA A 634 4.65 52.34 -5.37
C ALA A 634 3.60 53.47 -5.53
N GLY A 635 2.48 53.37 -4.80
CA GLY A 635 1.39 54.35 -4.80
C GLY A 635 1.18 55.02 -3.44
N SER A 636 0.08 55.77 -3.32
CA SER A 636 -0.26 56.48 -2.08
C SER A 636 -0.86 55.56 -1.01
N VAL A 637 -0.46 55.74 0.25
CA VAL A 637 -1.23 55.30 1.43
C VAL A 637 -2.27 56.37 1.75
N ARG A 638 -3.55 56.00 1.87
CA ARG A 638 -4.67 56.94 2.05
C ARG A 638 -5.40 56.68 3.36
N SER A 639 -5.80 57.76 4.04
CA SER A 639 -6.61 57.74 5.26
C SER A 639 -7.74 58.77 5.16
N SER A 640 -8.88 58.52 5.83
CA SER A 640 -9.96 59.49 5.99
C SER A 640 -9.63 60.57 7.04
N LEU A 641 -8.70 60.26 7.94
CA LEU A 641 -8.11 61.22 8.86
C LEU A 641 -7.10 62.12 8.12
N THR A 642 -6.66 63.21 8.74
CA THR A 642 -5.68 64.10 8.12
C THR A 642 -4.57 64.54 9.04
N GLY A 643 -3.44 64.89 8.44
CA GLY A 643 -2.30 65.43 9.15
C GLY A 643 -1.32 64.37 9.64
N TYR A 644 -0.17 64.85 10.09
CA TYR A 644 0.89 64.07 10.71
C TYR A 644 1.05 64.52 12.15
N GLY A 645 1.42 63.58 13.01
CA GLY A 645 1.63 63.81 14.42
C GLY A 645 2.57 62.78 15.01
N GLU A 646 3.03 63.08 16.22
CA GLU A 646 4.09 62.32 16.88
C GLU A 646 3.81 62.29 18.38
N TYR A 647 4.25 61.23 19.05
CA TYR A 647 4.13 61.11 20.49
C TYR A 647 5.14 62.01 21.23
N PHE A 648 4.65 62.83 22.16
CA PHE A 648 5.46 63.62 23.08
C PHE A 648 5.08 63.36 24.54
N GLU A 649 6.06 63.44 25.44
CA GLU A 649 5.85 63.32 26.88
C GLU A 649 5.53 64.68 27.50
N SER A 650 4.56 64.74 28.41
CA SER A 650 4.21 65.93 29.19
C SER A 650 5.26 66.24 30.27
N GLU A 651 5.56 67.52 30.48
CA GLU A 651 6.60 67.97 31.42
C GLU A 651 6.37 67.46 32.86
N ASN A 652 5.10 67.45 33.27
CA ASN A 652 4.67 67.08 34.63
C ASN A 652 4.12 65.65 34.73
N GLY A 653 4.16 64.87 33.65
CA GLY A 653 3.60 63.52 33.60
C GLY A 653 2.07 63.44 33.64
N GLN A 654 1.37 64.56 33.43
CA GLN A 654 -0.09 64.62 33.49
C GLN A 654 -0.73 64.69 32.10
N LEU A 655 -1.98 64.23 32.03
CA LEU A 655 -2.81 64.35 30.84
C LEU A 655 -2.99 65.82 30.44
N ILE A 656 -2.68 66.14 29.19
CA ILE A 656 -2.99 67.37 28.50
C ILE A 656 -4.16 67.10 27.57
N GLU A 657 -5.23 67.82 27.80
CA GLU A 657 -6.50 67.64 27.12
C GLU A 657 -6.47 67.89 25.59
N THR A 658 -7.25 67.12 24.82
CA THR A 658 -7.34 67.24 23.36
C THR A 658 -7.76 68.63 22.88
N GLY A 659 -7.08 69.11 21.84
CA GLY A 659 -7.27 70.44 21.27
C GLY A 659 -6.45 71.54 21.95
N THR A 660 -5.65 71.20 22.97
CA THR A 660 -4.73 72.14 23.65
C THR A 660 -3.48 72.37 22.80
N ILE A 661 -3.16 73.64 22.55
CA ILE A 661 -1.91 74.04 21.89
C ILE A 661 -0.76 73.84 22.88
N VAL A 662 0.29 73.14 22.46
CA VAL A 662 1.45 72.84 23.29
C VAL A 662 2.73 73.47 22.76
N ALA A 663 3.65 73.73 23.67
CA ALA A 663 5.00 74.23 23.39
C ALA A 663 6.03 73.34 24.09
N LEU A 664 7.27 73.37 23.60
CA LEU A 664 8.38 72.64 24.22
C LEU A 664 8.82 73.28 25.55
N ARG A 665 9.20 72.42 26.48
CA ARG A 665 9.88 72.71 27.75
C ARG A 665 11.01 71.70 27.89
N GLY A 666 12.20 72.08 27.42
CA GLY A 666 13.24 71.09 27.12
C GLY A 666 12.73 70.12 26.04
N GLU A 667 12.74 68.82 26.35
CA GLU A 667 12.29 67.75 25.45
C GLU A 667 10.81 67.37 25.63
N LYS A 668 10.13 67.95 26.62
CA LYS A 668 8.74 67.63 26.98
C LYS A 668 7.77 68.73 26.54
N ILE A 669 6.47 68.44 26.62
CA ILE A 669 5.41 69.37 26.23
C ILE A 669 4.61 69.90 27.43
N ALA A 670 4.17 71.15 27.32
CA ALA A 670 3.24 71.78 28.24
C ALA A 670 2.29 72.73 27.48
N PRO A 671 1.12 73.10 28.05
CA PRO A 671 0.22 74.08 27.42
C PRO A 671 0.94 75.40 27.08
N ALA A 672 0.88 75.79 25.80
CA ALA A 672 1.61 76.94 25.28
C ALA A 672 1.13 78.27 25.89
N GLN A 673 2.06 79.09 26.36
CA GLN A 673 1.83 80.38 26.99
C GLN A 673 1.90 81.53 25.96
N ALA A 674 1.54 82.75 26.38
CA ALA A 674 1.65 83.91 25.51
C ALA A 674 3.12 84.19 25.13
N GLY A 675 3.41 84.16 23.83
CA GLY A 675 4.75 84.40 23.29
C GLY A 675 5.59 83.14 23.07
N ASP A 676 5.07 81.97 23.45
CA ASP A 676 5.71 80.69 23.13
C ASP A 676 5.67 80.38 21.64
N ASP A 677 6.63 79.59 21.18
CA ASP A 677 6.56 78.93 19.89
C ASP A 677 5.61 77.72 19.97
N MET A 678 4.62 77.68 19.09
CA MET A 678 3.57 76.67 19.11
C MET A 678 4.05 75.43 18.37
N LEU A 679 4.36 74.37 19.11
CA LEU A 679 4.84 73.11 18.55
C LEU A 679 3.75 72.39 17.75
N GLY A 680 2.57 72.24 18.35
CA GLY A 680 1.48 71.44 17.80
C GLY A 680 0.29 71.41 18.76
N VAL A 681 -0.69 70.58 18.47
CA VAL A 681 -1.91 70.46 19.28
C VAL A 681 -2.13 69.02 19.69
N ILE A 682 -2.56 68.78 20.93
CA ILE A 682 -2.97 67.42 21.34
C ILE A 682 -4.12 66.98 20.44
N SER A 683 -3.95 65.86 19.73
CA SER A 683 -4.86 65.44 18.65
C SER A 683 -5.21 63.95 18.75
N GLU A 684 -6.48 63.66 18.49
CA GLU A 684 -7.03 62.31 18.40
C GLU A 684 -7.31 61.88 16.95
N THR A 685 -7.06 62.77 15.97
CA THR A 685 -7.54 62.59 14.58
C THR A 685 -6.43 62.66 13.54
N VAL A 686 -5.18 62.41 13.94
CA VAL A 686 -4.02 62.40 13.05
C VAL A 686 -4.05 61.15 12.15
N ALA A 687 -3.69 61.31 10.87
CA ALA A 687 -3.68 60.19 9.92
C ALA A 687 -2.46 59.29 10.02
N PHE A 688 -1.28 59.88 10.26
CA PHE A 688 -0.01 59.19 10.35
C PHE A 688 0.70 59.60 11.64
N ILE A 689 0.93 58.62 12.51
CA ILE A 689 1.50 58.83 13.85
C ILE A 689 2.88 58.16 13.89
N SER A 690 3.88 58.90 14.35
CA SER A 690 5.22 58.36 14.62
C SER A 690 5.50 58.30 16.12
N GLY A 691 6.55 57.58 16.51
CA GLY A 691 7.06 57.58 17.88
C GLY A 691 6.21 56.80 18.89
N GLU A 692 5.28 55.94 18.48
CA GLU A 692 4.42 55.18 19.42
C GLU A 692 5.16 54.12 20.25
N LEU A 693 6.24 53.56 19.71
CA LEU A 693 6.95 52.39 20.26
C LEU A 693 6.03 51.16 20.45
N GLY A 694 5.19 50.84 19.45
CA GLY A 694 4.17 49.80 19.54
C GLY A 694 4.67 48.35 19.65
N PHE A 695 5.95 48.07 19.36
CA PHE A 695 6.47 46.69 19.26
C PHE A 695 7.56 46.35 20.29
N ALA A 696 8.42 47.31 20.64
CA ALA A 696 9.49 47.14 21.61
C ALA A 696 9.82 48.48 22.28
N ARG A 697 10.41 48.45 23.49
CA ARG A 697 10.93 49.65 24.15
C ARG A 697 12.04 50.29 23.29
N GLN A 698 12.11 51.62 23.30
CA GLN A 698 13.10 52.39 22.53
C GLN A 698 14.55 51.96 22.80
N GLU A 699 14.83 51.48 24.00
CA GLU A 699 16.18 51.12 24.48
C GLU A 699 16.60 49.69 24.14
N ARG A 700 15.74 48.90 23.48
CA ARG A 700 16.02 47.49 23.18
C ARG A 700 17.24 47.33 22.27
N TYR A 701 17.41 48.24 21.32
CA TYR A 701 18.49 48.20 20.33
C TYR A 701 19.43 49.38 20.51
N LEU A 702 20.72 49.16 20.24
CA LEU A 702 21.70 50.23 20.21
C LEU A 702 21.41 51.17 19.04
N THR A 703 21.45 52.47 19.33
CA THR A 703 21.40 53.53 18.32
C THR A 703 22.73 54.29 18.29
N ASN A 704 23.05 54.84 17.13
CA ASN A 704 24.14 55.80 17.00
C ASN A 704 23.76 57.17 17.59
N GLU A 705 24.70 58.12 17.55
CA GLU A 705 24.52 59.48 18.10
C GLU A 705 23.38 60.29 17.44
N PHE A 706 22.83 59.82 16.32
CA PHE A 706 21.70 60.43 15.60
C PHE A 706 20.38 59.65 15.75
N GLY A 707 20.33 58.62 16.60
CA GLY A 707 19.14 57.81 16.84
C GLY A 707 18.89 56.71 15.79
N GLY A 708 19.79 56.53 14.81
CA GLY A 708 19.71 55.43 13.85
C GLY A 708 20.21 54.12 14.46
N LEU A 709 19.56 53.00 14.14
CA LEU A 709 19.95 51.68 14.65
C LEU A 709 21.39 51.33 14.23
N ILE A 710 22.16 50.80 15.17
CA ILE A 710 23.46 50.17 14.88
C ILE A 710 23.20 48.72 14.52
N GLU A 711 23.57 48.34 13.31
CA GLU A 711 23.40 46.97 12.82
C GLU A 711 24.68 46.15 13.02
N GLU A 712 24.53 44.84 13.14
CA GLU A 712 25.61 43.88 13.06
C GLU A 712 25.30 42.77 12.05
N ASN A 713 26.35 42.16 11.49
CA ASN A 713 26.20 41.00 10.64
C ASN A 713 25.96 39.76 11.52
N ALA A 714 24.85 39.08 11.27
CA ALA A 714 24.56 37.78 11.84
C ALA A 714 24.44 36.74 10.71
N ILE A 715 24.74 35.49 11.02
CA ILE A 715 24.43 34.37 10.11
C ILE A 715 23.00 33.94 10.43
N ASP A 716 22.13 33.98 9.44
CA ASP A 716 20.81 33.37 9.55
C ASP A 716 21.02 31.84 9.64
N GLU A 717 20.66 31.26 10.79
CA GLU A 717 20.92 29.84 11.08
C GLU A 717 20.17 28.89 10.13
N GLU A 718 19.10 29.35 9.48
CA GLU A 718 18.27 28.54 8.60
C GLU A 718 18.81 28.52 7.16
N THR A 719 19.26 29.68 6.66
CA THR A 719 19.70 29.87 5.27
C THR A 719 21.21 29.83 5.11
N GLY A 720 21.97 30.07 6.19
CA GLY A 720 23.42 30.24 6.17
C GLY A 720 23.88 31.57 5.56
N GLU A 721 22.95 32.47 5.23
CA GLU A 721 23.26 33.78 4.66
C GLU A 721 23.63 34.79 5.74
N THR A 722 24.52 35.72 5.40
CA THR A 722 24.82 36.86 6.27
C THR A 722 23.71 37.89 6.15
N ILE A 723 22.97 38.09 7.24
CA ILE A 723 21.93 39.11 7.37
C ILE A 723 22.43 40.26 8.26
N ARG A 724 21.83 41.44 8.11
CA ARG A 724 22.07 42.57 9.02
C ARG A 724 20.91 42.65 10.00
N ILE A 725 21.22 42.68 11.30
CA ILE A 725 20.21 42.79 12.35
C ILE A 725 20.53 43.96 13.28
N PRO A 726 19.54 44.62 13.90
CA PRO A 726 19.78 45.62 14.92
C PRO A 726 20.49 45.01 16.13
N LYS A 727 21.59 45.62 16.56
CA LYS A 727 22.38 45.16 17.71
C LYS A 727 21.63 45.41 19.01
N ILE A 728 21.45 44.37 19.83
CA ILE A 728 20.77 44.48 21.14
C ILE A 728 21.61 45.37 22.08
N ASN A 729 20.95 46.24 22.82
CA ASN A 729 21.59 47.03 23.87
C ASN A 729 21.97 46.13 25.06
N PRO A 730 23.26 46.00 25.41
CA PRO A 730 23.69 45.13 26.52
C PRO A 730 23.11 45.51 27.88
N ASP A 731 22.72 46.77 28.05
CA ASP A 731 22.13 47.30 29.28
C ASP A 731 20.60 47.10 29.32
N PHE A 732 20.02 46.50 28.28
CA PHE A 732 18.59 46.24 28.20
C PHE A 732 18.18 45.09 29.12
N ASP A 733 17.29 45.37 30.06
CA ASP A 733 16.69 44.36 30.94
C ASP A 733 15.47 43.72 30.26
N GLU A 734 15.63 42.47 29.80
CA GLU A 734 14.56 41.69 29.16
C GLU A 734 13.34 41.47 30.06
N THR A 735 13.48 41.55 31.40
CA THR A 735 12.33 41.40 32.31
C THR A 735 11.37 42.60 32.27
N LEU A 736 11.84 43.75 31.77
CA LEU A 736 11.04 44.94 31.55
C LEU A 736 10.20 44.89 30.26
N GLU A 737 10.47 43.98 29.32
CA GLU A 737 9.64 43.78 28.11
C GLU A 737 8.20 43.34 28.44
N ALA A 738 8.03 42.53 29.49
CA ALA A 738 6.72 42.06 29.92
C ALA A 738 5.86 43.20 30.51
N SER A 739 6.49 44.27 31.01
CA SER A 739 5.81 45.51 31.43
C SER A 739 5.62 46.43 30.23
N ARG A 740 4.65 46.12 29.37
CA ARG A 740 4.28 46.95 28.21
C ARG A 740 3.77 48.33 28.65
N PHE A 741 4.66 49.28 28.84
CA PHE A 741 4.33 50.71 28.79
C PHE A 741 4.26 51.12 27.31
N LEU A 742 3.16 50.76 26.64
CA LEU A 742 2.83 51.39 25.36
C LEU A 742 2.65 52.88 25.62
N ARG A 743 3.27 53.75 24.83
CA ARG A 743 3.06 55.21 24.97
C ARG A 743 1.56 55.56 24.89
N ALA A 744 0.82 54.83 24.06
CA ALA A 744 -0.64 54.90 23.96
C ALA A 744 -1.42 54.66 25.27
N ALA A 745 -0.81 54.03 26.29
CA ALA A 745 -1.47 53.65 27.54
C ALA A 745 -1.08 54.53 28.75
N GLY A 746 -0.10 55.43 28.61
CA GLY A 746 0.35 56.29 29.70
C GLY A 746 -0.18 57.72 29.58
N ASP A 747 -0.84 58.22 30.62
CA ASP A 747 -1.38 59.60 30.68
C ASP A 747 -0.33 60.69 30.43
N GLN A 748 0.96 60.36 30.57
CA GLN A 748 2.05 61.28 30.30
C GLN A 748 2.36 61.44 28.79
N TRP A 749 1.93 60.53 27.91
CA TRP A 749 2.27 60.52 26.48
C TRP A 749 1.09 60.98 25.62
N HIS A 750 1.35 61.88 24.68
CA HIS A 750 0.30 62.52 23.88
C HIS A 750 0.66 62.53 22.40
N VAL A 751 -0.32 62.23 21.54
CA VAL A 751 -0.19 62.47 20.10
C VAL A 751 -0.34 63.96 19.84
N VAL A 752 0.74 64.61 19.41
CA VAL A 752 0.75 66.02 19.01
C VAL A 752 0.59 66.10 17.51
N GLY A 753 -0.50 66.70 17.04
CA GLY A 753 -0.70 67.05 15.63
C GLY A 753 0.21 68.20 15.23
N LEU A 754 1.22 67.87 14.42
CA LEU A 754 2.29 68.79 14.00
C LEU A 754 2.02 69.42 12.63
N LEU A 755 1.26 68.74 11.78
CA LEU A 755 1.00 69.19 10.42
C LEU A 755 -0.42 68.85 9.98
N GLY A 756 -1.01 69.70 9.15
CA GLY A 756 -2.31 69.48 8.53
C GLY A 756 -3.47 70.11 9.29
N ARG A 757 -4.68 69.57 9.10
CA ARG A 757 -5.90 70.13 9.68
C ARG A 757 -6.15 69.51 11.05
N GLN A 758 -6.06 70.33 12.09
CA GLN A 758 -6.21 69.88 13.47
C GLN A 758 -7.30 70.68 14.20
N TYR A 759 -7.96 70.03 15.15
CA TYR A 759 -8.94 70.68 16.01
C TYR A 759 -8.24 71.36 17.18
N VAL A 760 -8.55 72.64 17.39
CA VAL A 760 -7.90 73.48 18.40
C VAL A 760 -8.97 74.15 19.27
N ARG A 761 -8.74 74.18 20.58
CA ARG A 761 -9.53 74.96 21.53
C ARG A 761 -9.21 76.44 21.34
N ILE A 762 -10.22 77.28 21.18
CA ILE A 762 -10.08 78.72 20.92
C ILE A 762 -10.89 79.56 21.91
N ASP A 763 -10.49 80.81 22.14
CA ASP A 763 -11.27 81.76 22.92
C ASP A 763 -12.33 82.49 22.06
N GLY A 764 -13.11 83.39 22.69
CA GLY A 764 -14.16 84.14 22.01
C GLY A 764 -13.66 85.22 21.02
N THR A 765 -12.35 85.45 20.91
CA THR A 765 -11.78 86.49 20.03
C THR A 765 -11.51 86.00 18.61
N VAL A 766 -11.44 84.68 18.42
CA VAL A 766 -11.05 84.04 17.16
C VAL A 766 -12.22 83.97 16.19
N GLN A 767 -11.99 84.34 14.94
CA GLN A 767 -12.94 84.20 13.83
C GLN A 767 -12.36 83.34 12.71
N GLN A 768 -13.25 82.88 11.81
CA GLN A 768 -12.83 82.18 10.61
C GLN A 768 -11.89 83.07 9.77
N GLY A 769 -10.76 82.52 9.34
CA GLY A 769 -9.75 83.22 8.56
C GLY A 769 -8.66 83.92 9.37
N ASP A 770 -8.83 84.06 10.69
CA ASP A 770 -7.81 84.62 11.57
C ASP A 770 -6.59 83.71 11.69
N TYR A 771 -5.48 84.33 12.11
CA TYR A 771 -4.34 83.61 12.68
C TYR A 771 -4.53 83.50 14.20
N ILE A 772 -3.97 82.44 14.78
CA ILE A 772 -3.99 82.26 16.24
C ILE A 772 -2.60 82.28 16.83
N LYS A 773 -2.51 82.73 18.07
CA LYS A 773 -1.39 82.51 18.99
C LYS A 773 -1.93 81.77 20.22
N ALA A 774 -1.06 81.14 21.00
CA ALA A 774 -1.47 80.46 22.22
C ALA A 774 -1.55 81.42 23.42
N LEU A 775 -2.51 81.16 24.30
CA LEU A 775 -2.58 81.67 25.66
C LEU A 775 -3.13 80.54 26.55
N ASN A 776 -2.31 80.02 27.46
CA ASN A 776 -2.64 78.85 28.31
C ASN A 776 -3.16 77.64 27.52
N GLY A 777 -2.56 77.39 26.34
CA GLY A 777 -2.94 76.32 25.43
C GLY A 777 -4.26 76.53 24.68
N ILE A 778 -4.90 77.69 24.83
CA ILE A 778 -6.09 78.10 24.07
C ILE A 778 -5.65 79.06 22.95
N GLY A 779 -6.16 78.85 21.74
CA GLY A 779 -5.94 79.75 20.61
C GLY A 779 -6.67 81.08 20.80
N THR A 780 -5.93 82.17 20.75
CA THR A 780 -6.45 83.55 20.78
C THR A 780 -6.06 84.28 19.49
N ARG A 781 -6.83 85.30 19.09
CA ARG A 781 -6.62 86.00 17.82
C ARG A 781 -5.22 86.62 17.74
N ALA A 782 -4.56 86.44 16.60
CA ALA A 782 -3.28 87.05 16.26
C ALA A 782 -3.40 87.83 14.93
N GLY A 783 -2.63 88.92 14.81
CA GLY A 783 -2.60 89.74 13.59
C GLY A 783 -1.88 89.07 12.41
N ALA A 784 -0.98 88.13 12.69
CA ALA A 784 -0.24 87.32 11.72
C ALA A 784 0.25 86.03 12.39
N GLY A 785 0.57 85.00 11.60
CA GLY A 785 1.12 83.74 12.12
C GLY A 785 1.20 82.64 11.05
N SER A 786 1.60 81.43 11.47
CA SER A 786 1.67 80.24 10.62
C SER A 786 0.39 79.39 10.67
N TRP A 787 -0.38 79.49 11.76
CA TRP A 787 -1.57 78.66 12.00
C TRP A 787 -2.85 79.43 11.68
N LYS A 788 -3.61 78.93 10.69
CA LYS A 788 -4.77 79.64 10.14
C LYS A 788 -6.08 78.93 10.44
N VAL A 789 -7.05 79.67 10.96
CA VAL A 789 -8.38 79.16 11.29
C VAL A 789 -9.18 78.93 10.01
N MET A 790 -9.51 77.68 9.72
CA MET A 790 -10.28 77.31 8.53
C MET A 790 -11.78 77.44 8.76
N LYS A 791 -12.25 77.00 9.94
CA LYS A 791 -13.67 76.97 10.31
C LYS A 791 -13.80 76.87 11.83
N ILE A 792 -14.79 77.55 12.39
CA ILE A 792 -15.24 77.30 13.78
C ILE A 792 -16.26 76.15 13.74
N THR A 793 -15.96 75.06 14.44
CA THR A 793 -16.79 73.85 14.49
C THR A 793 -17.67 73.79 15.73
N ALA A 794 -17.27 74.46 16.81
CA ALA A 794 -18.11 74.78 17.95
C ALA A 794 -17.84 76.21 18.42
N PRO A 795 -18.85 77.10 18.51
CA PRO A 795 -18.64 78.45 18.99
C PRO A 795 -18.19 78.46 20.46
N TYR A 796 -17.55 79.55 20.88
CA TYR A 796 -17.15 79.74 22.27
C TYR A 796 -18.37 79.68 23.21
N SER A 797 -18.25 78.92 24.30
CA SER A 797 -19.24 78.87 25.38
C SER A 797 -18.58 79.24 26.71
N LEU A 798 -19.23 80.12 27.47
CA LEU A 798 -18.84 80.49 28.84
C LEU A 798 -18.80 79.26 29.77
N GLU A 799 -19.67 78.27 29.56
CA GLU A 799 -19.75 77.06 30.38
C GLU A 799 -18.54 76.13 30.16
N LYS A 800 -18.06 76.03 28.91
CA LYS A 800 -16.92 75.19 28.56
C LYS A 800 -15.58 75.91 28.71
N GLY A 801 -15.59 77.23 28.70
CA GLY A 801 -14.39 78.07 28.75
C GLY A 801 -13.62 78.16 27.43
N TYR A 802 -14.07 77.49 26.36
CA TYR A 802 -13.47 77.50 25.02
C TYR A 802 -14.51 77.21 23.93
N GLY A 803 -14.18 77.55 22.68
CA GLY A 803 -14.78 77.04 21.44
C GLY A 803 -13.82 76.09 20.72
N ILE A 804 -14.25 75.47 19.62
CA ILE A 804 -13.42 74.56 18.82
C ILE A 804 -13.34 75.09 17.39
N ALA A 805 -12.12 75.18 16.86
CA ALA A 805 -11.86 75.49 15.48
C ALA A 805 -11.06 74.39 14.79
N LEU A 806 -11.33 74.18 13.50
CA LEU A 806 -10.44 73.45 12.60
C LEU A 806 -9.39 74.43 12.08
N VAL A 807 -8.13 74.16 12.39
CA VAL A 807 -6.97 75.01 12.10
C VAL A 807 -6.03 74.28 11.15
N MET A 808 -5.53 74.99 10.14
CA MET A 808 -4.44 74.49 9.29
C MET A 808 -3.11 74.80 9.95
N ILE A 809 -2.41 73.76 10.37
CA ILE A 809 -1.04 73.78 10.88
C ILE A 809 -0.10 73.49 9.70
N LYS A 810 0.96 74.28 9.58
CA LYS A 810 1.92 74.24 8.46
C LYS A 810 3.35 74.19 8.94
#